data_AF-A0AA96VUP8-F1
#
_entry.id   AF-A0AA96VUP8-F1
#
_cell.length_a   1.000
_cell.length_b   1.000
_cell.length_c   1.000
_cell.angle_alpha   90.00
_cell.angle_beta   90.00
_cell.angle_gamma   90.00
#
_symmetry.space_group_name_H-M   'P 1'
#
loop_
_entity.id
_entity.type
_entity.pdbx_description
1 polymer ?
#
loop_
_entity_poly.entity_id
_entity_poly.type
_entity_poly.pdbx_seq_one_letter_code
_entity_poly.pdbx_strand_id
1 'polypeptide(L)'
;MRGQERAETRRAANARKRISRRPSRLGIPAGTQTPDHAFDPDAGFPGLLKDTWHRAEQAADLRSFVEVLLSLDGHVPADVQLRALGGAEEAALQALCGVSWREENTPAPAPAPREEREAAFLGEIGLSTGGRIRVRVPGSDPLGRPELVGRPRQVAWPARTLRTYQELLRHAAAREDRSAADCRTWLHQQGEQGRQELLEQAKEAALRTAPFVLYQQDKLYTNFRGPNNLTGKTLWPGHPDCTLSDLQQRPLDLWSDSEVQLLVCLTLLIRSAGPGRVEEANGTQLTVGHVAHMLERIRRGYNSVLGGETIPPAASQDIRALDALAVALRAHRPATQRGAQLYREIHGALMHKIERVAAAPGQRARAREDAVCARLAERLPLAGTTLAELGDRLAASPDWLADPHGDFETGLESLVYETVAATTEAFEADFTMSRGMRSLPELISALREERWAEICDWDITRFFCCVVPSPEARRHFGGSPAALADAAWAMSSRMQYNSWHFIAGNLPREPEVRARDHFVPPTIPDISFHSDQHHHGHVNNNVRFALRTPQTVEVDGHRFHGFMDLRLLRCAGEPFDEQDLLAAHRVSAFVARATSLAAAMAAAGRPVEVTAFDSPWHWSAIAGGTDATAAGQVRRAS
;
A
#
# COMPACT_ATOMS: atom_id res chain seq x y z
N MET A 1 35.82 -35.19 -31.79
CA MET A 1 34.84 -35.44 -30.72
C MET A 1 34.56 -34.11 -30.01
N ARG A 2 33.49 -33.41 -30.39
CA ARG A 2 33.00 -32.24 -29.64
C ARG A 2 32.17 -32.77 -28.49
N GLY A 3 32.59 -32.49 -27.26
CA GLY A 3 31.87 -32.88 -26.06
C GLY A 3 30.52 -32.17 -26.01
N GLN A 4 29.44 -32.94 -25.89
CA GLN A 4 28.13 -32.43 -25.53
C GLN A 4 28.24 -31.80 -24.13
N GLU A 5 28.10 -30.47 -24.07
CA GLU A 5 27.77 -29.80 -22.81
C GLU A 5 26.45 -30.38 -22.32
N ARG A 6 26.50 -31.08 -21.19
CA ARG A 6 25.29 -31.58 -20.52
C ARG A 6 24.47 -30.37 -20.10
N ALA A 7 23.27 -30.25 -20.65
CA ALA A 7 22.27 -29.29 -20.23
C ALA A 7 22.10 -29.33 -18.70
N GLU A 8 22.23 -28.18 -18.06
CA GLU A 8 22.13 -28.01 -16.62
C GLU A 8 20.74 -28.48 -16.14
N THR A 9 20.69 -29.32 -15.11
CA THR A 9 19.40 -29.79 -14.58
C THR A 9 18.62 -28.63 -13.94
N ARG A 10 17.28 -28.63 -14.05
CA ARG A 10 16.39 -27.63 -13.42
C ARG A 10 16.68 -27.40 -11.93
N ARG A 11 17.13 -28.45 -11.23
CA ARG A 11 17.54 -28.40 -9.81
C ARG A 11 18.82 -27.59 -9.60
N ALA A 12 19.80 -27.70 -10.49
CA ALA A 12 21.05 -26.94 -10.45
C ALA A 12 20.82 -25.46 -10.83
N ALA A 13 19.99 -25.20 -11.85
CA ALA A 13 19.59 -23.84 -12.22
C ALA A 13 18.83 -23.13 -11.08
N ASN A 14 17.90 -23.83 -10.41
CA ASN A 14 17.20 -23.29 -9.24
C ASN A 14 18.13 -23.11 -8.03
N ALA A 15 19.10 -24.01 -7.82
CA ALA A 15 20.13 -23.84 -6.78
C ALA A 15 21.00 -22.60 -7.03
N ARG A 16 21.34 -22.29 -8.28
CA ARG A 16 22.08 -21.08 -8.67
C ARG A 16 21.24 -19.81 -8.49
N LYS A 17 19.96 -19.85 -8.87
CA LYS A 17 18.98 -18.78 -8.62
C LYS A 17 18.75 -18.52 -7.12
N ARG A 18 18.98 -19.52 -6.26
CA ARG A 18 18.93 -19.42 -4.78
C ARG A 18 20.18 -18.79 -4.15
N ILE A 19 21.29 -18.65 -4.88
CA ILE A 19 22.49 -17.97 -4.37
C ILE A 19 22.20 -16.47 -4.34
N SER A 20 21.80 -16.00 -3.15
CA SER A 20 21.71 -14.57 -2.84
C SER A 20 23.07 -13.92 -3.08
N ARG A 21 23.10 -12.83 -3.83
CA ARG A 21 24.30 -11.99 -4.02
C ARG A 21 24.73 -11.23 -2.75
N ARG A 22 24.08 -11.46 -1.60
CA ARG A 22 24.49 -10.85 -0.33
C ARG A 22 25.87 -11.42 0.10
N PRO A 23 26.88 -10.57 0.36
CA PRO A 23 28.23 -11.00 0.71
C PRO A 23 28.29 -12.01 1.87
N SER A 24 27.42 -11.85 2.86
CA SER A 24 27.36 -12.71 4.06
C SER A 24 26.99 -14.18 3.79
N ARG A 25 26.40 -14.49 2.63
CA ARG A 25 26.06 -15.87 2.22
C ARG A 25 27.03 -16.47 1.20
N LEU A 26 28.03 -15.68 0.76
CA LEU A 26 29.16 -16.11 -0.07
C LEU A 26 30.40 -16.47 0.77
N GLY A 27 30.23 -16.66 2.09
CA GLY A 27 31.34 -16.95 3.01
C GLY A 27 32.22 -15.74 3.34
N ILE A 28 31.80 -14.53 2.94
CA ILE A 28 32.49 -13.27 3.26
C ILE A 28 31.95 -12.76 4.60
N PRO A 29 32.81 -12.44 5.58
CA PRO A 29 32.36 -11.95 6.89
C PRO A 29 31.44 -10.73 6.76
N ALA A 30 30.37 -10.67 7.55
CA ALA A 30 29.52 -9.49 7.58
C ALA A 30 30.33 -8.25 8.01
N GLY A 31 30.23 -7.15 7.27
CA GLY A 31 30.93 -5.90 7.56
C GLY A 31 32.27 -5.69 6.86
N THR A 32 32.75 -6.62 6.02
CA THR A 32 34.01 -6.46 5.26
C THR A 32 33.85 -5.90 3.85
N GLN A 33 32.61 -5.57 3.44
CA GLN A 33 32.34 -4.86 2.19
C GLN A 33 31.68 -3.53 2.49
N THR A 34 32.10 -2.50 1.76
CA THR A 34 31.36 -1.24 1.65
C THR A 34 29.95 -1.59 1.18
N PRO A 35 28.89 -1.07 1.83
CA PRO A 35 27.53 -1.32 1.36
C PRO A 35 27.40 -0.90 -0.10
N ASP A 36 26.66 -1.67 -0.91
CA ASP A 36 26.42 -1.36 -2.33
C ASP A 36 25.84 0.07 -2.54
N HIS A 37 25.21 0.62 -1.48
CA HIS A 37 24.76 2.00 -1.40
C HIS A 37 25.14 2.61 -0.05
N ALA A 38 25.82 3.76 -0.05
CA ALA A 38 26.01 4.55 1.16
C ALA A 38 24.66 5.04 1.68
N PHE A 39 24.40 4.84 2.98
CA PHE A 39 23.19 5.36 3.62
C PHE A 39 23.33 6.88 3.78
N ASP A 40 22.52 7.64 3.05
CA ASP A 40 22.35 9.06 3.28
C ASP A 40 21.35 9.26 4.44
N PRO A 41 21.76 9.81 5.59
CA PRO A 41 20.88 10.02 6.74
C PRO A 41 19.75 11.02 6.47
N ASP A 42 19.90 11.87 5.46
CA ASP A 42 18.86 12.81 5.03
C ASP A 42 18.00 12.22 3.87
N ALA A 43 18.23 10.99 3.41
CA ALA A 43 17.38 10.39 2.38
C ALA A 43 16.05 9.87 2.95
N GLY A 44 14.98 10.04 2.15
CA GLY A 44 13.63 9.59 2.50
C GLY A 44 12.97 10.45 3.59
N PHE A 45 12.26 9.80 4.52
CA PHE A 45 11.39 10.49 5.48
C PHE A 45 12.11 11.51 6.39
N PRO A 46 13.30 11.24 6.95
CA PRO A 46 14.02 12.22 7.77
C PRO A 46 14.32 13.53 7.02
N GLY A 47 14.74 13.44 5.75
CA GLY A 47 14.95 14.61 4.89
C GLY A 47 13.66 15.39 4.64
N LEU A 48 12.59 14.68 4.27
CA LEU A 48 11.27 15.29 4.07
C LEU A 48 10.82 16.09 5.31
N LEU A 49 10.99 15.52 6.51
CA LEU A 49 10.59 16.19 7.75
C LEU A 49 11.44 17.44 8.02
N LYS A 50 12.74 17.37 7.78
CA LYS A 50 13.68 18.50 7.93
C LYS A 50 13.32 19.64 6.97
N ASP A 51 13.04 19.32 5.71
CA ASP A 51 12.64 20.30 4.69
C ASP A 51 11.27 20.90 5.01
N THR A 52 10.31 20.07 5.44
CA THR A 52 8.98 20.52 5.91
C THR A 52 9.12 21.49 7.07
N TRP A 53 9.96 21.16 8.06
CA TRP A 53 10.19 22.02 9.22
C TRP A 53 10.81 23.35 8.81
N HIS A 54 11.84 23.32 7.97
CA HIS A 54 12.48 24.53 7.46
C HIS A 54 11.50 25.41 6.68
N ARG A 55 10.66 24.80 5.85
CA ARG A 55 9.63 25.52 5.09
C ARG A 55 8.58 26.13 6.01
N ALA A 56 8.16 25.41 7.04
CA ALA A 56 7.21 25.92 8.03
C ALA A 56 7.79 27.14 8.77
N GLU A 57 9.07 27.11 9.17
CA GLU A 57 9.74 28.24 9.83
C GLU A 57 9.75 29.53 9.00
N GLN A 58 9.66 29.43 7.67
CA GLN A 58 9.56 30.57 6.76
C GLN A 58 8.14 31.14 6.62
N ALA A 59 7.12 30.49 7.18
CA ALA A 59 5.73 30.91 7.05
C ALA A 59 5.45 32.22 7.80
N ALA A 60 4.72 33.14 7.15
CA ALA A 60 4.48 34.50 7.64
C ALA A 60 3.65 34.55 8.94
N ASP A 61 2.77 33.57 9.14
CA ASP A 61 1.85 33.51 10.27
C ASP A 61 1.69 32.07 10.79
N LEU A 62 0.99 31.93 11.93
CA LEU A 62 0.80 30.64 12.61
C LEU A 62 -0.05 29.67 11.78
N ARG A 63 -1.06 30.16 11.05
CA ARG A 63 -1.94 29.32 10.27
C ARG A 63 -1.18 28.73 9.08
N SER A 64 -0.46 29.57 8.34
CA SER A 64 0.42 29.14 7.25
C SER A 64 1.48 28.15 7.74
N PHE A 65 2.05 28.36 8.93
CA PHE A 65 2.97 27.41 9.57
C PHE A 65 2.31 26.04 9.81
N VAL A 66 1.11 26.03 10.41
CA VAL A 66 0.36 24.80 10.68
C VAL A 66 -0.06 24.11 9.38
N GLU A 67 -0.46 24.84 8.34
CA GLU A 67 -0.83 24.29 7.04
C GLU A 67 0.34 23.54 6.35
N VAL A 68 1.57 24.07 6.44
CA VAL A 68 2.77 23.36 5.97
C VAL A 68 2.97 22.06 6.74
N LEU A 69 2.86 22.09 8.08
CA LEU A 69 3.02 20.87 8.89
C LEU A 69 1.91 19.83 8.65
N LEU A 70 0.68 20.29 8.47
CA LEU A 70 -0.49 19.42 8.23
C LEU A 70 -0.37 18.70 6.90
N SER A 71 0.17 19.35 5.87
CA SER A 71 0.33 18.76 4.55
C SER A 71 1.69 18.08 4.34
N LEU A 72 2.61 18.15 5.31
CA LEU A 72 4.03 17.86 5.11
C LEU A 72 4.56 18.52 3.84
N ASP A 73 4.32 19.82 3.72
CA ASP A 73 4.65 20.63 2.54
C ASP A 73 4.05 20.04 1.24
N GLY A 74 2.76 19.70 1.27
CA GLY A 74 2.02 19.17 0.12
C GLY A 74 2.20 17.67 -0.17
N HIS A 75 2.95 16.93 0.65
CA HIS A 75 3.19 15.49 0.45
C HIS A 75 2.04 14.60 0.94
N VAL A 76 1.16 15.11 1.80
CA VAL A 76 -0.04 14.42 2.30
C VAL A 76 -1.25 15.37 2.37
N PRO A 77 -2.48 14.86 2.24
CA PRO A 77 -3.68 15.64 2.53
C PRO A 77 -3.69 16.10 3.99
N ALA A 78 -4.01 17.38 4.20
CA ALA A 78 -3.99 17.99 5.55
C ALA A 78 -4.96 17.30 6.54
N ASP A 79 -6.06 16.71 6.04
CA ASP A 79 -7.04 16.00 6.87
C ASP A 79 -6.43 14.79 7.58
N VAL A 80 -5.41 14.15 7.00
CA VAL A 80 -4.76 12.98 7.58
C VAL A 80 -4.09 13.36 8.90
N GLN A 81 -3.33 14.47 8.89
CA GLN A 81 -2.64 14.98 10.07
C GLN A 81 -3.59 15.60 11.07
N LEU A 82 -4.66 16.28 10.62
CA LEU A 82 -5.71 16.74 11.53
C LEU A 82 -6.35 15.57 12.29
N ARG A 83 -6.58 14.43 11.61
CA ARG A 83 -7.08 13.19 12.22
C ARG A 83 -6.01 12.44 13.03
N ALA A 84 -4.75 12.84 12.98
CA ALA A 84 -3.67 12.26 13.79
C ALA A 84 -3.54 12.90 15.18
N LEU A 85 -4.13 14.08 15.39
CA LEU A 85 -4.07 14.84 16.65
C LEU A 85 -4.87 14.13 17.74
N GLY A 86 -4.32 14.07 18.96
CA GLY A 86 -5.10 13.68 20.14
C GLY A 86 -6.20 14.71 20.44
N GLY A 87 -7.15 14.37 21.31
CA GLY A 87 -8.30 15.25 21.61
C GLY A 87 -7.90 16.64 22.12
N ALA A 88 -6.85 16.71 22.94
CA ALA A 88 -6.30 17.98 23.42
C ALA A 88 -5.57 18.77 22.32
N GLU A 89 -4.81 18.09 21.46
CA GLU A 89 -4.09 18.73 20.35
C GLU A 89 -5.06 19.25 19.28
N GLU A 90 -6.12 18.50 18.98
CA GLU A 90 -7.21 18.93 18.09
C GLU A 90 -7.89 20.19 18.65
N ALA A 91 -8.29 20.17 19.93
CA ALA A 91 -8.90 21.32 20.60
C ALA A 91 -7.97 22.55 20.59
N ALA A 92 -6.66 22.34 20.75
CA ALA A 92 -5.66 23.40 20.72
C ALA A 92 -5.57 24.05 19.33
N LEU A 93 -5.43 23.26 18.27
CA LEU A 93 -5.35 23.81 16.91
C LEU A 93 -6.66 24.44 16.45
N GLN A 94 -7.81 23.92 16.90
CA GLN A 94 -9.09 24.56 16.65
C GLN A 94 -9.19 25.91 17.36
N ALA A 95 -8.74 26.02 18.61
CA ALA A 95 -8.76 27.29 19.35
C ALA A 95 -7.76 28.32 18.79
N LEU A 96 -6.56 27.88 18.39
CA LEU A 96 -5.48 28.74 17.90
C LEU A 96 -5.65 29.16 16.44
N CYS A 97 -6.02 28.22 15.57
CA CYS A 97 -5.98 28.39 14.12
C CYS A 97 -7.36 28.21 13.46
N GLY A 98 -8.40 27.81 14.21
CA GLY A 98 -9.71 27.50 13.65
C GLY A 98 -9.74 26.25 12.79
N VAL A 99 -8.78 25.33 12.97
CA VAL A 99 -8.67 24.10 12.17
C VAL A 99 -9.06 22.87 12.98
N SER A 100 -9.91 22.02 12.40
CA SER A 100 -10.26 20.69 12.90
C SER A 100 -10.60 19.81 11.70
N TRP A 101 -10.48 18.49 11.86
CA TRP A 101 -10.96 17.54 10.85
C TRP A 101 -12.50 17.44 10.81
N ARG A 102 -13.19 17.98 11.82
CA ARG A 102 -14.65 17.95 11.91
C ARG A 102 -15.24 19.07 11.04
N GLU A 103 -16.11 18.69 10.10
CA GLU A 103 -16.87 19.60 9.22
C GLU A 103 -17.97 20.38 9.97
N GLU A 104 -17.69 20.92 11.15
CA GLU A 104 -18.58 21.89 11.79
C GLU A 104 -18.11 23.30 11.41
N ASN A 105 -18.98 24.03 10.70
CA ASN A 105 -18.87 25.46 10.38
C ASN A 105 -18.74 26.29 11.66
N THR A 106 -17.59 26.23 12.30
CA THR A 106 -17.22 27.15 13.36
C THR A 106 -16.45 28.26 12.66
N PRO A 107 -17.02 29.46 12.51
CA PRO A 107 -16.29 30.57 11.91
C PRO A 107 -14.97 30.75 12.67
N ALA A 108 -13.88 30.90 11.92
CA ALA A 108 -12.56 31.14 12.49
C ALA A 108 -12.66 32.26 13.53
N PRO A 109 -12.07 32.10 14.72
CA PRO A 109 -12.13 33.15 15.74
C PRO A 109 -11.57 34.43 15.14
N ALA A 110 -12.32 35.53 15.26
CA ALA A 110 -11.90 36.82 14.72
C ALA A 110 -10.49 37.17 15.22
N PRO A 111 -9.61 37.72 14.35
CA PRO A 111 -8.28 38.12 14.75
C PRO A 111 -8.36 39.02 15.97
N ALA A 112 -7.42 38.85 16.90
CA ALA A 112 -7.45 39.61 18.13
C ALA A 112 -7.38 41.10 17.81
N PRO A 113 -8.18 41.95 18.48
CA PRO A 113 -7.85 43.36 18.55
C PRO A 113 -6.39 43.48 18.99
N ARG A 114 -5.63 44.40 18.41
CA ARG A 114 -4.20 44.64 18.67
C ARG A 114 -3.84 44.91 20.15
N GLU A 115 -4.85 44.96 21.03
CA GLU A 115 -4.78 45.35 22.44
C GLU A 115 -4.74 44.17 23.44
N GLU A 116 -5.10 42.93 23.06
CA GLU A 116 -4.88 41.76 23.93
C GLU A 116 -3.46 41.22 23.75
N ARG A 117 -2.46 41.93 24.30
CA ARG A 117 -1.03 41.59 24.13
C ARG A 117 -0.46 40.64 25.19
N GLU A 118 -1.17 40.39 26.29
CA GLU A 118 -0.63 39.54 27.36
C GLU A 118 -1.03 38.07 27.16
N ALA A 119 -0.03 37.21 26.98
CA ALA A 119 -0.22 35.77 26.84
C ALA A 119 -0.61 35.17 28.19
N ALA A 120 -1.78 34.53 28.26
CA ALA A 120 -2.22 33.79 29.46
C ALA A 120 -1.50 32.44 29.58
N PHE A 121 -0.99 31.90 28.48
CA PHE A 121 -0.19 30.69 28.42
C PHE A 121 0.77 30.78 27.24
N LEU A 122 1.97 30.21 27.39
CA LEU A 122 2.94 30.06 26.31
C LEU A 122 3.05 28.57 25.96
N GLY A 123 2.44 28.21 24.83
CA GLY A 123 2.45 26.86 24.27
C GLY A 123 3.56 26.66 23.25
N GLU A 124 3.62 25.45 22.70
CA GLU A 124 4.65 25.02 21.76
C GLU A 124 4.01 24.19 20.65
N ILE A 125 4.46 24.36 19.41
CA ILE A 125 4.11 23.47 18.29
C ILE A 125 5.39 22.91 17.70
N GLY A 126 5.44 21.59 17.54
CA GLY A 126 6.57 20.87 16.98
C GLY A 126 6.15 19.82 15.96
N LEU A 127 7.10 19.39 15.12
CA LEU A 127 6.98 18.23 14.25
C LEU A 127 7.81 17.10 14.84
N SER A 128 7.15 15.97 15.12
CA SER A 128 7.84 14.78 15.61
C SER A 128 8.62 14.07 14.50
N THR A 129 9.62 13.27 14.87
CA THR A 129 10.37 12.42 13.94
C THR A 129 9.53 11.31 13.30
N GLY A 130 8.34 11.02 13.86
CA GLY A 130 7.30 10.19 13.25
C GLY A 130 6.37 10.96 12.30
N GLY A 131 6.64 12.24 12.06
CA GLY A 131 5.87 13.11 11.18
C GLY A 131 4.57 13.66 11.75
N ARG A 132 4.21 13.39 13.02
CA ARG A 132 3.01 13.97 13.66
C ARG A 132 3.28 15.38 14.19
N ILE A 133 2.27 16.24 14.12
CA ILE A 133 2.25 17.51 14.84
C ILE A 133 2.06 17.23 16.34
N ARG A 134 2.86 17.89 17.18
CA ARG A 134 2.70 17.89 18.63
C ARG A 134 2.42 19.31 19.11
N VAL A 135 1.50 19.44 20.07
CA VAL A 135 1.14 20.72 20.66
C VAL A 135 1.27 20.64 22.17
N ARG A 136 2.08 21.53 22.76
CA ARG A 136 2.09 21.72 24.21
C ARG A 136 0.85 22.51 24.59
N VAL A 137 -0.02 21.87 25.36
CA VAL A 137 -1.24 22.44 25.88
C VAL A 137 -1.11 22.76 27.38
N PRO A 138 -1.99 23.60 27.96
CA PRO A 138 -2.00 23.86 29.39
C PRO A 138 -2.08 22.58 30.22
N GLY A 139 -1.18 22.44 31.19
CA GLY A 139 -1.10 21.26 32.07
C GLY A 139 -0.18 20.13 31.54
N SER A 140 0.36 20.27 30.33
CA SER A 140 1.35 19.33 29.79
C SER A 140 2.79 19.81 29.96
N ASP A 141 3.72 18.85 30.03
CA ASP A 141 5.14 19.11 30.03
C ASP A 141 5.60 19.79 28.72
N PRO A 142 6.72 20.53 28.74
CA PRO A 142 7.36 21.03 27.51
C PRO A 142 7.65 19.92 26.51
N LEU A 143 7.59 20.23 25.21
CA LEU A 143 7.87 19.23 24.19
C LEU A 143 9.35 18.81 24.23
N GLY A 144 9.59 17.50 24.36
CA GLY A 144 10.94 16.93 24.44
C GLY A 144 11.70 17.03 23.11
N ARG A 145 12.96 17.50 23.15
CA ARG A 145 13.82 17.62 21.95
C ARG A 145 14.16 16.30 21.24
N PRO A 146 14.39 15.14 21.92
CA PRO A 146 14.80 13.91 21.24
C PRO A 146 13.79 13.35 20.23
N GLU A 147 12.52 13.72 20.37
CA GLU A 147 11.42 13.22 19.55
C GLU A 147 10.97 14.19 18.45
N LEU A 148 11.61 15.36 18.37
CA LEU A 148 11.27 16.43 17.42
C LEU A 148 12.35 16.61 16.35
N VAL A 149 11.92 17.03 15.16
CA VAL A 149 12.80 17.32 14.01
C VAL A 149 13.63 18.58 14.23
N GLY A 150 13.08 19.55 14.98
CA GLY A 150 13.69 20.84 15.25
C GLY A 150 13.27 21.39 16.61
N ARG A 151 13.65 22.64 16.89
CA ARG A 151 13.20 23.33 18.12
C ARG A 151 11.73 23.71 17.97
N PRO A 152 10.84 23.39 18.91
CA PRO A 152 9.43 23.74 18.76
C PRO A 152 9.22 25.26 18.69
N ARG A 153 8.24 25.68 17.90
CA ARG A 153 7.83 27.08 17.78
C ARG A 153 7.01 27.46 19.00
N GLN A 154 7.43 28.52 19.69
CA GLN A 154 6.67 29.10 20.80
C GLN A 154 5.42 29.82 20.27
N VAL A 155 4.28 29.58 20.90
CA VAL A 155 2.98 30.13 20.51
C VAL A 155 2.33 30.77 21.73
N ALA A 156 2.01 32.06 21.64
CA ALA A 156 1.31 32.78 22.69
C ALA A 156 -0.20 32.50 22.64
N TRP A 157 -0.80 32.20 23.78
CA TRP A 157 -2.23 31.95 23.92
C TRP A 157 -2.87 33.10 24.70
N PRO A 158 -3.68 33.95 24.04
CA PRO A 158 -4.51 34.93 24.75
C PRO A 158 -5.53 34.25 25.67
N ALA A 159 -5.98 34.95 26.72
CA ALA A 159 -6.96 34.42 27.67
C ALA A 159 -8.26 33.92 27.01
N ARG A 160 -8.71 34.59 25.94
CA ARG A 160 -9.88 34.15 25.15
C ARG A 160 -9.66 32.80 24.47
N THR A 161 -8.48 32.57 23.90
CA THR A 161 -8.12 31.31 23.22
C THR A 161 -8.04 30.18 24.24
N LEU A 162 -7.50 30.45 25.43
CA LEU A 162 -7.47 29.49 26.53
C LEU A 162 -8.87 29.05 26.97
N ARG A 163 -9.83 29.99 27.06
CA ARG A 163 -11.24 29.66 27.37
C ARG A 163 -11.87 28.79 26.28
N THR A 164 -11.69 29.16 25.00
CA THR A 164 -12.17 28.35 23.87
C THR A 164 -11.58 26.94 23.90
N TYR A 165 -10.27 26.81 24.14
CA TYR A 165 -9.62 25.51 24.29
C TYR A 165 -10.24 24.67 25.42
N GLN A 166 -10.48 25.25 26.60
CA GLN A 166 -11.07 24.54 27.74
C GLN A 166 -12.50 24.05 27.45
N GLU A 167 -13.29 24.81 26.70
CA GLU A 167 -14.62 24.38 26.24
C GLU A 167 -14.52 23.21 25.25
N LEU A 168 -13.66 23.33 24.23
CA LEU A 168 -13.44 22.30 23.23
C LEU A 168 -12.90 21.00 23.84
N LEU A 169 -11.96 21.09 24.79
CA LEU A 169 -11.39 19.94 25.50
C LEU A 169 -12.46 19.20 26.32
N ARG A 170 -13.32 19.92 27.04
CA ARG A 170 -14.44 19.30 27.79
C ARG A 170 -15.40 18.58 26.86
N HIS A 171 -15.71 19.16 25.71
CA HIS A 171 -16.55 18.51 24.71
C HIS A 171 -15.88 17.27 24.10
N ALA A 172 -14.57 17.31 23.87
CA ALA A 172 -13.80 16.17 23.39
C ALA A 172 -13.83 15.01 24.39
N ALA A 173 -13.48 15.27 25.66
CA ALA A 173 -13.51 14.28 26.73
C ALA A 173 -14.92 13.65 26.88
N ALA A 174 -15.97 14.47 26.94
CA ALA A 174 -17.33 13.97 27.07
C ALA A 174 -17.77 13.07 25.88
N ARG A 175 -17.27 13.32 24.67
CA ARG A 175 -17.52 12.45 23.50
C ARG A 175 -16.78 11.12 23.62
N GLU A 176 -15.53 11.16 24.06
CA GLU A 176 -14.70 9.96 24.25
C GLU A 176 -15.30 9.05 25.32
N ASP A 177 -15.71 9.60 26.46
CA ASP A 177 -16.35 8.86 27.55
C ASP A 177 -17.64 8.16 27.08
N ARG A 178 -18.51 8.89 26.35
CA ARG A 178 -19.73 8.31 25.77
C ARG A 178 -19.42 7.19 24.78
N SER A 179 -18.42 7.39 23.92
CA SER A 179 -18.03 6.40 22.93
C SER A 179 -17.46 5.14 23.58
N ALA A 180 -16.64 5.28 24.63
CA ALA A 180 -16.10 4.16 25.38
C ALA A 180 -17.20 3.36 26.11
N ALA A 181 -18.15 4.06 26.74
CA ALA A 181 -19.29 3.44 27.41
C ALA A 181 -20.19 2.66 26.43
N ASP A 182 -20.44 3.21 25.24
CA ASP A 182 -21.22 2.55 24.20
C ASP A 182 -20.47 1.33 23.61
N CYS A 183 -19.16 1.45 23.33
CA CYS A 183 -18.31 0.31 22.96
C CYS A 183 -18.39 -0.82 23.99
N ARG A 184 -18.27 -0.51 25.28
CA ARG A 184 -18.34 -1.51 26.35
C ARG A 184 -19.71 -2.16 26.41
N THR A 185 -20.78 -1.38 26.31
CA THR A 185 -22.17 -1.88 26.27
C THR A 185 -22.38 -2.83 25.09
N TRP A 186 -21.91 -2.45 23.90
CA TRP A 186 -22.01 -3.27 22.71
C TRP A 186 -21.21 -4.58 22.83
N LEU A 187 -20.00 -4.55 23.42
CA LEU A 187 -19.18 -5.73 23.67
C LEU A 187 -19.77 -6.66 24.75
N HIS A 188 -20.45 -6.12 25.78
CA HIS A 188 -21.22 -6.95 26.71
C HIS A 188 -22.33 -7.71 25.98
N GLN A 189 -23.06 -7.03 25.08
CA GLN A 189 -24.15 -7.62 24.30
C GLN A 189 -23.70 -8.76 23.36
N GLN A 190 -22.41 -8.82 22.97
CA GLN A 190 -21.88 -9.93 22.17
C GLN A 190 -21.70 -11.23 22.97
N GLY A 191 -21.68 -11.16 24.32
CA GLY A 191 -21.33 -12.30 25.16
C GLY A 191 -19.84 -12.69 25.04
N GLU A 192 -19.41 -13.66 25.84
CA GLU A 192 -18.00 -14.10 25.87
C GLU A 192 -17.55 -14.72 24.55
N GLN A 193 -18.35 -15.66 24.00
CA GLN A 193 -18.04 -16.29 22.73
C GLN A 193 -17.95 -15.27 21.59
N GLY A 194 -18.92 -14.34 21.48
CA GLY A 194 -18.90 -13.32 20.44
C GLY A 194 -17.68 -12.41 20.54
N ARG A 195 -17.27 -12.01 21.77
CA ARG A 195 -16.03 -11.25 21.96
C ARG A 195 -14.78 -12.02 21.53
N GLN A 196 -14.72 -13.32 21.82
CA GLN A 196 -13.60 -14.17 21.41
C GLN A 196 -13.51 -14.29 19.89
N GLU A 197 -14.65 -14.43 19.20
CA GLU A 197 -14.72 -14.45 17.74
C GLU A 197 -14.24 -13.12 17.13
N LEU A 198 -14.60 -11.98 17.72
CA LEU A 198 -14.12 -10.67 17.29
C LEU A 198 -12.61 -10.51 17.48
N LEU A 199 -12.07 -10.97 18.62
CA LEU A 199 -10.62 -10.93 18.88
C LEU A 199 -9.84 -11.80 17.90
N GLU A 200 -10.32 -13.02 17.61
CA GLU A 200 -9.70 -13.88 16.60
C GLU A 200 -9.77 -13.27 15.19
N GLN A 201 -10.91 -12.66 14.84
CA GLN A 201 -11.03 -11.93 13.58
C GLN A 201 -10.02 -10.76 13.50
N ALA A 202 -9.85 -10.00 14.58
CA ALA A 202 -8.91 -8.89 14.63
C ALA A 202 -7.45 -9.36 14.56
N LYS A 203 -7.09 -10.46 15.24
CA LYS A 203 -5.75 -11.07 15.19
C LYS A 203 -5.41 -11.57 13.80
N GLU A 204 -6.33 -12.31 13.17
CA GLU A 204 -6.16 -12.79 11.80
C GLU A 204 -6.07 -11.60 10.82
N ALA A 205 -6.94 -10.60 10.95
CA ALA A 205 -6.87 -9.39 10.13
C ALA A 205 -5.53 -8.67 10.30
N ALA A 206 -5.01 -8.55 11.53
CA ALA A 206 -3.73 -7.92 11.80
C ALA A 206 -2.54 -8.68 11.20
N LEU A 207 -2.58 -10.02 11.26
CA LEU A 207 -1.57 -10.90 10.67
C LEU A 207 -1.53 -10.81 9.13
N ARG A 208 -2.70 -10.75 8.49
CA ARG A 208 -2.84 -10.84 7.02
C ARG A 208 -2.86 -9.49 6.30
N THR A 209 -2.97 -8.39 7.03
CA THR A 209 -2.90 -7.03 6.48
C THR A 209 -1.45 -6.58 6.38
N ALA A 210 -1.14 -5.73 5.40
CA ALA A 210 0.16 -5.07 5.36
C ALA A 210 0.36 -4.18 6.62
N PRO A 211 1.58 -3.68 6.87
CA PRO A 211 1.81 -2.92 8.09
C PRO A 211 0.93 -1.69 8.26
N PHE A 212 0.44 -1.48 9.48
CA PHE A 212 -0.39 -0.36 9.87
C PHE A 212 0.05 0.24 11.22
N VAL A 213 -0.24 1.52 11.41
CA VAL A 213 0.14 2.33 12.58
C VAL A 213 -1.09 3.12 13.00
N LEU A 214 -1.65 2.83 14.16
CA LEU A 214 -2.88 3.43 14.67
C LEU A 214 -2.57 4.12 16.00
N TYR A 215 -3.10 5.32 16.19
CA TYR A 215 -2.92 6.07 17.43
C TYR A 215 -4.19 6.05 18.27
N GLN A 216 -4.04 6.13 19.59
CA GLN A 216 -5.14 6.48 20.48
C GLN A 216 -4.62 7.36 21.60
N GLN A 217 -4.87 8.66 21.48
CA GLN A 217 -4.14 9.72 22.19
C GLN A 217 -2.63 9.53 21.96
N ASP A 218 -1.88 9.28 23.05
CA ASP A 218 -0.44 8.98 23.02
C ASP A 218 -0.11 7.49 22.87
N LYS A 219 -1.11 6.59 22.92
CA LYS A 219 -0.87 5.16 22.71
C LYS A 219 -0.69 4.85 21.22
N LEU A 220 0.19 3.91 20.93
CA LEU A 220 0.45 3.40 19.59
C LEU A 220 0.03 1.93 19.51
N TYR A 221 -0.73 1.58 18.47
CA TYR A 221 -1.03 0.20 18.10
C TYR A 221 -0.53 -0.09 16.69
N THR A 222 0.35 -1.06 16.53
CA THR A 222 0.95 -1.35 15.21
C THR A 222 1.40 -2.80 15.10
N ASN A 223 1.35 -3.33 13.88
CA ASN A 223 1.95 -4.62 13.49
C ASN A 223 3.28 -4.41 12.69
N PHE A 224 3.82 -3.19 12.68
CA PHE A 224 5.01 -2.79 11.93
C PHE A 224 6.32 -3.09 12.68
N ARG A 225 7.45 -3.08 11.96
CA ARG A 225 8.79 -3.43 12.47
C ARG A 225 9.36 -2.28 13.34
N GLY A 226 8.83 -2.13 14.54
CA GLY A 226 9.19 -1.11 15.54
C GLY A 226 8.66 -1.52 16.93
N PRO A 227 8.26 -0.60 17.82
CA PRO A 227 7.46 -0.99 19.00
C PRO A 227 6.18 -1.65 18.49
N ASN A 228 6.19 -2.98 18.36
CA ASN A 228 5.11 -3.79 17.84
C ASN A 228 4.35 -4.38 19.02
N ASN A 229 3.05 -4.17 19.06
CA ASN A 229 2.15 -4.71 20.09
C ASN A 229 0.90 -5.36 19.49
N LEU A 230 0.85 -5.54 18.17
CA LEU A 230 -0.22 -6.27 17.49
C LEU A 230 0.36 -7.45 16.70
N THR A 231 -0.48 -8.48 16.50
CA THR A 231 -0.09 -9.64 15.71
C THR A 231 0.38 -9.21 14.32
N GLY A 232 1.56 -9.70 13.90
CA GLY A 232 2.17 -9.35 12.64
C GLY A 232 3.42 -10.16 12.35
N LYS A 233 4.28 -9.65 11.46
CA LYS A 233 5.47 -10.39 11.01
C LYS A 233 6.57 -10.52 12.05
N THR A 234 6.61 -9.62 13.04
CA THR A 234 7.64 -9.63 14.10
C THR A 234 7.09 -10.07 15.45
N LEU A 235 5.77 -10.06 15.64
CA LEU A 235 5.10 -10.46 16.87
C LEU A 235 4.05 -11.54 16.54
N TRP A 236 4.32 -12.77 16.96
CA TRP A 236 3.47 -13.92 16.64
C TRP A 236 2.14 -13.89 17.41
N PRO A 237 1.07 -14.52 16.89
CA PRO A 237 -0.19 -14.68 17.61
C PRO A 237 0.04 -15.42 18.95
N GLY A 238 -0.47 -14.88 20.06
CA GLY A 238 -0.30 -15.48 21.40
C GLY A 238 0.95 -15.01 22.17
N HIS A 239 1.76 -14.10 21.61
CA HIS A 239 2.84 -13.45 22.36
C HIS A 239 2.26 -12.59 23.51
N PRO A 240 2.86 -12.58 24.73
CA PRO A 240 2.39 -11.78 25.87
C PRO A 240 2.31 -10.28 25.55
N ASP A 241 3.29 -9.74 24.82
CA ASP A 241 3.30 -8.33 24.37
C ASP A 241 2.25 -8.00 23.28
N CYS A 242 1.45 -8.97 22.83
CA CYS A 242 0.40 -8.73 21.85
C CYS A 242 -0.90 -8.30 22.56
N THR A 243 -1.29 -7.03 22.42
CA THR A 243 -2.49 -6.45 23.04
C THR A 243 -3.73 -7.30 22.79
N LEU A 244 -3.98 -7.73 21.55
CA LEU A 244 -5.17 -8.53 21.22
C LEU A 244 -5.14 -9.92 21.87
N SER A 245 -3.96 -10.51 22.07
CA SER A 245 -3.83 -11.83 22.73
C SER A 245 -4.00 -11.72 24.24
N ASP A 246 -3.49 -10.64 24.83
CA ASP A 246 -3.66 -10.35 26.25
C ASP A 246 -5.14 -10.06 26.61
N LEU A 247 -5.86 -9.33 25.76
CA LEU A 247 -7.30 -9.09 25.94
C LEU A 247 -8.14 -10.37 25.99
N GLN A 248 -7.73 -11.42 25.27
CA GLN A 248 -8.42 -12.73 25.29
C GLN A 248 -8.32 -13.42 26.65
N GLN A 249 -7.31 -13.08 27.46
CA GLN A 249 -7.07 -13.71 28.76
C GLN A 249 -7.71 -12.92 29.91
N ARG A 250 -8.31 -11.75 29.64
CA ARG A 250 -8.88 -10.85 30.64
C ARG A 250 -10.39 -10.67 30.47
N PRO A 251 -11.18 -10.66 31.56
CA PRO A 251 -12.59 -10.29 31.50
C PRO A 251 -12.76 -8.82 31.05
N LEU A 252 -13.87 -8.53 30.37
CA LEU A 252 -14.17 -7.21 29.78
C LEU A 252 -14.10 -6.06 30.79
N ASP A 253 -14.48 -6.30 32.05
CA ASP A 253 -14.49 -5.27 33.10
C ASP A 253 -13.07 -4.75 33.44
N LEU A 254 -12.03 -5.51 33.09
CA LEU A 254 -10.62 -5.12 33.27
C LEU A 254 -10.02 -4.45 32.02
N TRP A 255 -10.77 -4.35 30.93
CA TRP A 255 -10.31 -3.67 29.73
C TRP A 255 -10.45 -2.16 29.93
N SER A 256 -9.39 -1.43 29.59
CA SER A 256 -9.39 0.02 29.52
C SER A 256 -10.30 0.53 28.39
N ASP A 257 -10.68 1.79 28.47
CA ASP A 257 -11.49 2.46 27.43
C ASP A 257 -10.79 2.50 26.07
N SER A 258 -9.45 2.48 26.07
CA SER A 258 -8.68 2.36 24.84
C SER A 258 -8.83 0.98 24.20
N GLU A 259 -8.81 -0.08 25.00
CA GLU A 259 -8.87 -1.45 24.51
C GLU A 259 -10.25 -1.82 23.98
N VAL A 260 -11.33 -1.36 24.63
CA VAL A 260 -12.69 -1.55 24.10
C VAL A 260 -12.88 -0.80 22.77
N GLN A 261 -12.37 0.42 22.65
CA GLN A 261 -12.44 1.18 21.39
C GLN A 261 -11.58 0.55 20.29
N LEU A 262 -10.38 0.06 20.61
CA LEU A 262 -9.51 -0.64 19.66
C LEU A 262 -10.25 -1.80 18.99
N LEU A 263 -10.82 -2.72 19.77
CA LEU A 263 -11.50 -3.90 19.23
C LEU A 263 -12.73 -3.51 18.39
N VAL A 264 -13.55 -2.58 18.90
CA VAL A 264 -14.78 -2.15 18.20
C VAL A 264 -14.44 -1.43 16.90
N CYS A 265 -13.49 -0.49 16.91
CA CYS A 265 -13.11 0.24 15.70
C CYS A 265 -12.51 -0.68 14.62
N LEU A 266 -11.63 -1.63 15.02
CA LEU A 266 -11.11 -2.65 14.10
C LEU A 266 -12.25 -3.50 13.52
N THR A 267 -13.20 -3.91 14.36
CA THR A 267 -14.37 -4.70 13.93
C THR A 267 -15.19 -3.96 12.88
N LEU A 268 -15.53 -2.69 13.10
CA LEU A 268 -16.29 -1.87 12.16
C LEU A 268 -15.55 -1.72 10.81
N LEU A 269 -14.24 -1.45 10.84
CA LEU A 269 -13.42 -1.34 9.64
C LEU A 269 -13.39 -2.66 8.86
N ILE A 270 -13.12 -3.79 9.54
CA ILE A 270 -13.08 -5.13 8.94
C ILE A 270 -14.43 -5.50 8.35
N ARG A 271 -15.54 -5.24 9.05
CA ARG A 271 -16.89 -5.53 8.55
C ARG A 271 -17.21 -4.73 7.29
N SER A 272 -16.72 -3.50 7.15
CA SER A 272 -17.02 -2.63 6.00
C SER A 272 -16.42 -3.06 4.65
N ALA A 273 -15.23 -3.66 4.63
CA ALA A 273 -14.58 -4.09 3.38
C ALA A 273 -13.49 -5.16 3.56
N GLY A 274 -13.32 -5.71 4.76
CA GLY A 274 -12.32 -6.72 5.10
C GLY A 274 -11.05 -6.11 5.72
N PRO A 275 -10.04 -6.95 6.01
CA PRO A 275 -8.84 -6.56 6.75
C PRO A 275 -8.11 -5.34 6.18
N GLY A 276 -8.02 -5.23 4.84
CA GLY A 276 -7.35 -4.12 4.19
C GLY A 276 -7.98 -2.73 4.41
N ARG A 277 -9.17 -2.62 5.02
CA ARG A 277 -9.75 -1.32 5.41
C ARG A 277 -9.00 -0.69 6.59
N VAL A 278 -8.37 -1.50 7.45
CA VAL A 278 -7.59 -1.00 8.60
C VAL A 278 -6.51 -0.01 8.15
N GLU A 279 -5.94 -0.22 6.96
CA GLU A 279 -4.91 0.65 6.38
C GLU A 279 -5.39 2.08 6.07
N GLU A 280 -6.70 2.32 5.98
CA GLU A 280 -7.25 3.67 5.81
C GLU A 280 -7.28 4.48 7.11
N ALA A 281 -6.98 3.84 8.25
CA ALA A 281 -6.78 4.49 9.54
C ALA A 281 -5.29 4.71 9.87
N ASN A 282 -4.37 4.39 8.93
CA ASN A 282 -2.94 4.56 9.14
C ASN A 282 -2.57 6.00 9.47
N GLY A 283 -1.75 6.18 10.50
CA GLY A 283 -1.28 7.51 10.90
C GLY A 283 -2.34 8.35 11.62
N THR A 284 -3.58 7.87 11.78
CA THR A 284 -4.66 8.63 12.42
C THR A 284 -5.02 8.08 13.80
N GLN A 285 -5.80 8.85 14.55
CA GLN A 285 -6.46 8.37 15.76
C GLN A 285 -7.52 7.31 15.42
N LEU A 286 -7.51 6.21 16.18
CA LEU A 286 -8.51 5.15 16.10
C LEU A 286 -9.56 5.38 17.19
N THR A 287 -10.52 6.24 16.89
CA THR A 287 -11.69 6.48 17.75
C THR A 287 -12.97 6.30 16.97
N VAL A 288 -14.08 6.11 17.68
CA VAL A 288 -15.41 5.92 17.09
C VAL A 288 -15.77 7.05 16.13
N GLY A 289 -15.48 8.30 16.50
CA GLY A 289 -15.73 9.47 15.65
C GLY A 289 -14.95 9.45 14.33
N HIS A 290 -13.68 9.02 14.36
CA HIS A 290 -12.86 8.89 13.14
C HIS A 290 -13.37 7.79 12.22
N VAL A 291 -13.76 6.63 12.80
CA VAL A 291 -14.37 5.53 12.04
C VAL A 291 -15.70 5.98 11.44
N ALA A 292 -16.57 6.65 12.20
CA ALA A 292 -17.84 7.17 11.70
C ALA A 292 -17.65 8.12 10.51
N HIS A 293 -16.70 9.06 10.61
CA HIS A 293 -16.34 9.96 9.52
C HIS A 293 -15.85 9.21 8.27
N MET A 294 -15.00 8.20 8.46
CA MET A 294 -14.52 7.36 7.36
C MET A 294 -15.66 6.60 6.67
N LEU A 295 -16.55 5.95 7.44
CA LEU A 295 -17.69 5.20 6.89
C LEU A 295 -18.63 6.13 6.13
N GLU A 296 -18.90 7.34 6.64
CA GLU A 296 -19.71 8.34 5.96
C GLU A 296 -19.09 8.80 4.63
N ARG A 297 -17.78 9.06 4.61
CA ARG A 297 -17.06 9.40 3.36
C ARG A 297 -17.21 8.30 2.31
N ILE A 298 -17.02 7.04 2.72
CA ILE A 298 -17.16 5.88 1.82
C ILE A 298 -18.60 5.76 1.33
N ARG A 299 -19.59 5.94 2.22
CA ARG A 299 -21.02 5.93 1.88
C ARG A 299 -21.35 6.97 0.82
N ARG A 300 -20.89 8.22 0.99
CA ARG A 300 -21.07 9.30 0.01
C ARG A 300 -20.45 8.92 -1.34
N GLY A 301 -19.26 8.33 -1.33
CA GLY A 301 -18.61 7.82 -2.54
C GLY A 301 -19.41 6.70 -3.23
N TYR A 302 -19.91 5.72 -2.48
CA TYR A 302 -20.68 4.62 -3.08
C TYR A 302 -22.00 5.12 -3.65
N ASN A 303 -22.69 6.00 -2.94
CA ASN A 303 -23.96 6.57 -3.40
C ASN A 303 -23.83 7.48 -4.63
N SER A 304 -22.63 7.96 -5.00
CA SER A 304 -22.46 8.74 -6.22
C SER A 304 -22.55 7.90 -7.50
N VAL A 305 -22.46 6.57 -7.39
CA VAL A 305 -22.46 5.65 -8.54
C VAL A 305 -23.50 4.52 -8.45
N LEU A 306 -24.20 4.38 -7.32
CA LEU A 306 -25.32 3.45 -7.21
C LEU A 306 -26.55 4.03 -7.93
N GLY A 307 -26.92 3.42 -9.06
CA GLY A 307 -27.98 3.89 -9.97
C GLY A 307 -29.42 3.64 -9.50
N GLY A 308 -29.73 3.88 -8.22
CA GLY A 308 -31.10 3.86 -7.69
C GLY A 308 -31.25 3.34 -6.25
N GLU A 309 -30.35 2.46 -5.82
CA GLU A 309 -30.23 2.04 -4.42
C GLU A 309 -29.35 3.05 -3.67
N THR A 310 -29.75 3.45 -2.46
CA THR A 310 -28.94 4.36 -1.64
C THR A 310 -28.66 3.73 -0.30
N ILE A 311 -27.40 3.83 0.11
CA ILE A 311 -26.98 3.44 1.45
C ILE A 311 -27.38 4.59 2.39
N PRO A 312 -28.31 4.39 3.35
CA PRO A 312 -28.70 5.43 4.27
C PRO A 312 -27.54 5.82 5.20
N PRO A 313 -27.46 7.08 5.68
CA PRO A 313 -26.52 7.43 6.74
C PRO A 313 -26.81 6.63 8.01
N ALA A 314 -25.81 6.49 8.88
CA ALA A 314 -26.05 5.91 10.21
C ALA A 314 -27.06 6.77 10.99
N ALA A 315 -28.01 6.12 11.67
CA ALA A 315 -29.07 6.82 12.42
C ALA A 315 -28.55 7.62 13.63
N SER A 316 -27.40 7.20 14.18
CA SER A 316 -26.67 7.88 15.26
C SER A 316 -25.18 7.55 15.13
N GLN A 317 -24.35 8.08 16.03
CA GLN A 317 -22.93 7.70 16.15
C GLN A 317 -22.71 6.51 17.10
N ASP A 318 -23.78 5.83 17.53
CA ASP A 318 -23.68 4.66 18.41
C ASP A 318 -23.17 3.45 17.61
N ILE A 319 -22.46 2.55 18.28
CA ILE A 319 -21.78 1.39 17.67
C ILE A 319 -22.74 0.53 16.87
N ARG A 320 -23.98 0.34 17.34
CA ARG A 320 -25.00 -0.43 16.62
C ARG A 320 -25.36 0.20 15.26
N ALA A 321 -25.49 1.52 15.20
CA ALA A 321 -25.82 2.22 13.97
C ALA A 321 -24.62 2.22 13.00
N LEU A 322 -23.41 2.39 13.53
CA LEU A 322 -22.17 2.33 12.73
C LEU A 322 -21.89 0.92 12.21
N ASP A 323 -22.19 -0.12 12.98
CA ASP A 323 -22.07 -1.51 12.56
C ASP A 323 -23.03 -1.84 11.42
N ALA A 324 -24.28 -1.39 11.51
CA ALA A 324 -25.25 -1.52 10.43
C ALA A 324 -24.76 -0.82 9.14
N LEU A 325 -24.19 0.39 9.26
CA LEU A 325 -23.60 1.08 8.12
C LEU A 325 -22.39 0.32 7.55
N ALA A 326 -21.48 -0.20 8.38
CA ALA A 326 -20.35 -0.99 7.93
C ALA A 326 -20.81 -2.23 7.15
N VAL A 327 -21.77 -2.98 7.66
CA VAL A 327 -22.36 -4.14 6.96
C VAL A 327 -23.01 -3.72 5.64
N ALA A 328 -23.76 -2.61 5.61
CA ALA A 328 -24.38 -2.10 4.40
C ALA A 328 -23.33 -1.73 3.33
N LEU A 329 -22.25 -1.02 3.71
CA LEU A 329 -21.14 -0.71 2.80
C LEU A 329 -20.54 -1.97 2.19
N ARG A 330 -20.32 -3.01 2.99
CA ARG A 330 -19.78 -4.29 2.51
C ARG A 330 -20.70 -4.97 1.50
N ALA A 331 -22.00 -4.99 1.78
CA ALA A 331 -23.00 -5.61 0.93
C ALA A 331 -23.13 -4.91 -0.43
N HIS A 332 -23.01 -3.58 -0.46
CA HIS A 332 -23.16 -2.77 -1.68
C HIS A 332 -21.86 -2.63 -2.48
N ARG A 333 -20.69 -2.88 -1.88
CA ARG A 333 -19.40 -2.76 -2.54
C ARG A 333 -19.32 -3.46 -3.91
N PRO A 334 -19.82 -4.71 -4.10
CA PRO A 334 -19.83 -5.34 -5.42
C PRO A 334 -20.68 -4.60 -6.45
N ALA A 335 -21.81 -4.00 -6.04
CA ALA A 335 -22.64 -3.18 -6.93
C ALA A 335 -21.93 -1.88 -7.31
N THR A 336 -21.26 -1.23 -6.35
CA THR A 336 -20.41 -0.07 -6.63
C THR A 336 -19.30 -0.40 -7.63
N GLN A 337 -18.63 -1.55 -7.47
CA GLN A 337 -17.58 -2.00 -8.39
C GLN A 337 -18.07 -2.32 -9.81
N ARG A 338 -19.37 -2.57 -9.99
CA ARG A 338 -19.98 -2.70 -11.34
C ARG A 338 -20.26 -1.34 -11.98
N GLY A 339 -20.55 -0.32 -11.18
CA GLY A 339 -20.85 1.04 -11.66
C GLY A 339 -19.61 1.89 -11.92
N ALA A 340 -18.54 1.69 -11.15
CA ALA A 340 -17.30 2.44 -11.27
C ALA A 340 -16.08 1.67 -10.77
N GLN A 341 -14.90 2.09 -11.21
CA GLN A 341 -13.64 1.54 -10.71
C GLN A 341 -13.36 2.06 -9.30
N LEU A 342 -13.31 1.16 -8.31
CA LEU A 342 -12.75 1.49 -7.01
C LEU A 342 -11.23 1.47 -7.08
N TYR A 343 -10.57 2.43 -6.45
CA TYR A 343 -9.11 2.45 -6.31
C TYR A 343 -8.69 3.00 -4.95
N ARG A 344 -7.40 2.94 -4.64
CA ARG A 344 -6.82 3.58 -3.46
C ARG A 344 -5.77 4.62 -3.82
N GLU A 345 -5.77 5.72 -3.09
CA GLU A 345 -4.62 6.61 -2.99
C GLU A 345 -3.77 6.14 -1.81
N ILE A 346 -2.44 6.09 -1.98
CA ILE A 346 -1.48 5.74 -0.94
C ILE A 346 -0.52 6.92 -0.79
N HIS A 347 -0.63 7.62 0.33
CA HIS A 347 0.24 8.73 0.68
C HIS A 347 1.44 8.19 1.45
N GLY A 348 2.52 7.88 0.72
CA GLY A 348 3.67 7.13 1.21
C GLY A 348 4.38 7.78 2.39
N ALA A 349 4.41 9.12 2.47
CA ALA A 349 5.00 9.85 3.60
C ALA A 349 4.40 9.46 4.96
N LEU A 350 3.10 9.18 5.05
CA LEU A 350 2.45 8.72 6.29
C LEU A 350 1.87 7.29 6.18
N MET A 351 2.17 6.58 5.08
CA MET A 351 1.59 5.27 4.74
C MET A 351 0.05 5.24 4.78
N HIS A 352 -0.60 6.41 4.63
CA HIS A 352 -2.05 6.54 4.72
C HIS A 352 -2.71 6.11 3.42
N LYS A 353 -3.81 5.36 3.52
CA LYS A 353 -4.58 4.92 2.35
C LYS A 353 -5.96 5.54 2.34
N ILE A 354 -6.46 5.84 1.14
CA ILE A 354 -7.81 6.37 0.97
C ILE A 354 -8.47 5.64 -0.18
N GLU A 355 -9.56 4.93 0.08
CA GLU A 355 -10.38 4.38 -0.99
C GLU A 355 -11.19 5.47 -1.68
N ARG A 356 -11.22 5.41 -3.01
CA ARG A 356 -11.89 6.33 -3.92
C ARG A 356 -12.78 5.58 -4.91
N VAL A 357 -13.77 6.30 -5.42
CA VAL A 357 -14.61 5.88 -6.54
C VAL A 357 -14.17 6.71 -7.73
N ALA A 358 -13.60 6.08 -8.75
CA ALA A 358 -13.08 6.80 -9.91
C ALA A 358 -14.20 7.39 -10.76
N ALA A 359 -13.90 8.49 -11.45
CA ALA A 359 -14.73 8.97 -12.54
C ALA A 359 -14.67 8.02 -13.75
N ALA A 360 -15.52 8.28 -14.74
CA ALA A 360 -15.45 7.56 -16.02
C ALA A 360 -14.16 7.89 -16.78
N PRO A 361 -13.60 6.94 -17.57
CA PRO A 361 -12.43 7.19 -18.41
C PRO A 361 -12.68 8.30 -19.46
N GLY A 362 -11.92 9.38 -19.34
CA GLY A 362 -11.92 10.55 -20.21
C GLY A 362 -10.90 10.46 -21.35
N GLN A 363 -10.58 11.62 -21.95
CA GLN A 363 -9.72 11.69 -23.14
C GLN A 363 -8.28 11.23 -22.87
N ARG A 364 -7.69 11.60 -21.72
CA ARG A 364 -6.32 11.19 -21.37
C ARG A 364 -6.20 9.67 -21.24
N ALA A 365 -7.14 9.03 -20.56
CA ALA A 365 -7.16 7.57 -20.43
C ALA A 365 -7.26 6.89 -21.80
N ARG A 366 -8.14 7.39 -22.69
CA ARG A 366 -8.29 6.87 -24.05
C ARG A 366 -7.03 7.04 -24.88
N ALA A 367 -6.39 8.21 -24.86
CA ALA A 367 -5.16 8.45 -25.60
C ALA A 367 -4.02 7.50 -25.19
N ARG A 368 -3.87 7.23 -23.88
CA ARG A 368 -2.91 6.26 -23.35
C ARG A 368 -3.26 4.83 -23.80
N GLU A 369 -4.53 4.46 -23.75
CA GLU A 369 -5.03 3.17 -24.23
C GLU A 369 -4.78 2.96 -25.73
N ASP A 370 -5.11 3.96 -26.56
CA ASP A 370 -4.93 3.94 -28.01
C ASP A 370 -3.44 3.79 -28.39
N ALA A 371 -2.54 4.48 -27.69
CA ALA A 371 -1.10 4.36 -27.89
C ALA A 371 -0.59 2.95 -27.59
N VAL A 372 -1.07 2.33 -26.50
CA VAL A 372 -0.76 0.93 -26.19
C VAL A 372 -1.34 -0.01 -27.25
N CYS A 373 -2.59 0.17 -27.66
CA CYS A 373 -3.24 -0.68 -28.68
C CYS A 373 -2.51 -0.62 -30.02
N ALA A 374 -2.10 0.56 -30.48
CA ALA A 374 -1.35 0.74 -31.70
C ALA A 374 -0.04 -0.06 -31.67
N ARG A 375 0.70 0.01 -30.56
CA ARG A 375 1.95 -0.73 -30.39
C ARG A 375 1.72 -2.24 -30.34
N LEU A 376 0.68 -2.70 -29.64
CA LEU A 376 0.33 -4.11 -29.57
C LEU A 376 -0.07 -4.67 -30.94
N ALA A 377 -0.88 -3.95 -31.72
CA ALA A 377 -1.29 -4.35 -33.06
C ALA A 377 -0.12 -4.40 -34.06
N GLU A 378 0.90 -3.57 -33.87
CA GLU A 378 2.13 -3.59 -34.68
C GLU A 378 3.03 -4.79 -34.35
N ARG A 379 3.10 -5.16 -33.06
CA ARG A 379 4.14 -6.07 -32.53
C ARG A 379 3.65 -7.49 -32.30
N LEU A 380 2.34 -7.71 -32.19
CA LEU A 380 1.73 -9.00 -31.92
C LEU A 380 0.84 -9.43 -33.10
N PRO A 381 0.55 -10.73 -33.26
CA PRO A 381 -0.34 -11.24 -34.30
C PRO A 381 -1.82 -10.98 -33.96
N LEU A 382 -2.15 -9.73 -33.62
CA LEU A 382 -3.48 -9.29 -33.22
C LEU A 382 -3.90 -8.11 -34.10
N ALA A 383 -5.18 -8.07 -34.46
CA ALA A 383 -5.78 -6.95 -35.19
C ALA A 383 -6.87 -6.29 -34.35
N GLY A 384 -6.87 -4.96 -34.30
CA GLY A 384 -7.84 -4.18 -33.55
C GLY A 384 -7.28 -2.81 -33.20
N THR A 385 -8.16 -1.87 -32.91
CA THR A 385 -7.76 -0.52 -32.47
C THR A 385 -8.07 -0.27 -31.00
N THR A 386 -8.76 -1.20 -30.33
CA THR A 386 -9.09 -1.12 -28.90
C THR A 386 -8.66 -2.38 -28.16
N LEU A 387 -8.46 -2.29 -26.84
CA LEU A 387 -8.13 -3.46 -26.01
C LEU A 387 -9.22 -4.53 -26.04
N ALA A 388 -10.48 -4.13 -26.22
CA ALA A 388 -11.60 -5.06 -26.35
C ALA A 388 -11.47 -5.89 -27.65
N GLU A 389 -11.26 -5.23 -28.79
CA GLU A 389 -11.08 -5.89 -30.08
C GLU A 389 -9.83 -6.80 -30.09
N LEU A 390 -8.71 -6.32 -29.56
CA LEU A 390 -7.49 -7.11 -29.42
C LEU A 390 -7.73 -8.35 -28.55
N GLY A 391 -8.45 -8.18 -27.43
CA GLY A 391 -8.83 -9.27 -26.55
C GLY A 391 -9.76 -10.28 -27.22
N ASP A 392 -10.70 -9.83 -28.05
CA ASP A 392 -11.62 -10.70 -28.77
C ASP A 392 -10.92 -11.50 -29.87
N ARG A 393 -9.97 -10.88 -30.59
CA ARG A 393 -9.09 -11.62 -31.51
C ARG A 393 -8.22 -12.63 -30.78
N LEU A 394 -7.68 -12.26 -29.63
CA LEU A 394 -6.89 -13.18 -28.80
C LEU A 394 -7.73 -14.39 -28.35
N ALA A 395 -8.97 -14.17 -27.95
CA ALA A 395 -9.87 -15.25 -27.55
C ALA A 395 -10.33 -16.14 -28.72
N ALA A 396 -10.41 -15.58 -29.94
CA ALA A 396 -10.76 -16.35 -31.14
C ALA A 396 -9.64 -17.30 -31.59
N SER A 397 -8.38 -16.91 -31.37
CA SER A 397 -7.20 -17.70 -31.73
C SER A 397 -6.16 -17.67 -30.61
N PRO A 398 -6.39 -18.31 -29.45
CA PRO A 398 -5.48 -18.24 -28.30
C PRO A 398 -4.22 -19.07 -28.49
N ASP A 399 -4.24 -20.01 -29.43
CA ASP A 399 -3.24 -21.04 -29.69
C ASP A 399 -1.80 -20.50 -29.78
N TRP A 400 -1.61 -19.35 -30.42
CA TRP A 400 -0.27 -18.76 -30.59
C TRP A 400 0.37 -18.33 -29.26
N LEU A 401 -0.41 -18.15 -28.17
CA LEU A 401 0.15 -17.84 -26.85
C LEU A 401 1.09 -18.95 -26.33
N ALA A 402 0.94 -20.17 -26.81
CA ALA A 402 1.79 -21.31 -26.46
C ALA A 402 2.93 -21.54 -27.46
N ASP A 403 2.92 -20.88 -28.62
CA ASP A 403 3.93 -21.03 -29.67
C ASP A 403 5.03 -19.97 -29.53
N PRO A 404 6.27 -20.26 -29.97
CA PRO A 404 7.34 -19.25 -29.99
C PRO A 404 6.95 -18.01 -30.81
N HIS A 405 7.31 -16.83 -30.31
CA HIS A 405 7.02 -15.57 -30.97
C HIS A 405 8.14 -14.54 -30.73
N GLY A 406 8.75 -14.03 -31.80
CA GLY A 406 9.91 -13.15 -31.72
C GLY A 406 11.09 -13.85 -31.03
N ASP A 407 11.69 -13.18 -30.04
CA ASP A 407 12.79 -13.71 -29.23
C ASP A 407 12.32 -14.49 -27.99
N PHE A 408 11.02 -14.84 -27.93
CA PHE A 408 10.42 -15.53 -26.78
C PHE A 408 9.95 -16.94 -27.13
N GLU A 409 10.09 -17.85 -26.18
CA GLU A 409 9.69 -19.26 -26.31
C GLU A 409 8.17 -19.44 -26.38
N THR A 410 7.41 -18.46 -25.88
CA THR A 410 5.94 -18.46 -25.95
C THR A 410 5.37 -17.09 -26.35
N GLY A 411 4.23 -17.10 -27.04
CA GLY A 411 3.46 -15.92 -27.35
C GLY A 411 2.96 -15.19 -26.11
N LEU A 412 2.72 -15.89 -25.00
CA LEU A 412 2.40 -15.28 -23.71
C LEU A 412 3.55 -14.38 -23.20
N GLU A 413 4.79 -14.86 -23.28
CA GLU A 413 5.96 -14.06 -22.90
C GLU A 413 6.10 -12.82 -23.77
N SER A 414 5.95 -12.99 -25.09
CA SER A 414 5.99 -11.86 -26.03
C SER A 414 4.86 -10.86 -25.75
N LEU A 415 3.64 -11.32 -25.49
CA LEU A 415 2.50 -10.46 -25.15
C LEU A 415 2.74 -9.68 -23.86
N VAL A 416 3.25 -10.34 -22.82
CA VAL A 416 3.58 -9.68 -21.55
C VAL A 416 4.65 -8.61 -21.78
N TYR A 417 5.74 -8.95 -22.46
CA TYR A 417 6.84 -8.02 -22.72
C TYR A 417 6.37 -6.81 -23.55
N GLU A 418 5.74 -7.04 -24.70
CA GLU A 418 5.30 -5.96 -25.60
C GLU A 418 4.24 -5.07 -24.93
N THR A 419 3.37 -5.62 -24.09
CA THR A 419 2.41 -4.82 -23.30
C THR A 419 3.11 -3.95 -22.25
N VAL A 420 4.08 -4.51 -21.53
CA VAL A 420 4.85 -3.77 -20.52
C VAL A 420 5.69 -2.67 -21.19
N ALA A 421 6.36 -2.97 -22.30
CA ALA A 421 7.15 -2.01 -23.07
C ALA A 421 6.28 -0.88 -23.65
N ALA A 422 5.17 -1.23 -24.30
CA ALA A 422 4.21 -0.25 -24.83
C ALA A 422 3.67 0.66 -23.73
N THR A 423 3.41 0.11 -22.54
CA THR A 423 2.96 0.89 -21.39
C THR A 423 4.05 1.84 -20.87
N THR A 424 5.32 1.40 -20.80
CA THR A 424 6.44 2.27 -20.40
C THR A 424 6.51 3.53 -21.25
N GLU A 425 6.44 3.36 -22.57
CA GLU A 425 6.45 4.47 -23.53
C GLU A 425 5.16 5.30 -23.43
N ALA A 426 4.01 4.64 -23.54
CA ALA A 426 2.71 5.30 -23.61
C ALA A 426 2.41 6.11 -22.36
N PHE A 427 2.92 5.76 -21.18
CA PHE A 427 2.67 6.47 -19.92
C PHE A 427 3.83 7.34 -19.46
N GLU A 428 4.94 7.40 -20.22
CA GLU A 428 6.16 8.10 -19.81
C GLU A 428 6.59 7.64 -18.39
N ALA A 429 6.61 6.33 -18.18
CA ALA A 429 7.05 5.72 -16.93
C ALA A 429 8.56 5.44 -17.00
N ASP A 430 9.26 5.59 -15.87
CA ASP A 430 10.66 5.19 -15.79
C ASP A 430 10.78 3.66 -15.77
N PHE A 431 9.80 2.95 -15.19
CA PHE A 431 9.69 1.50 -15.25
C PHE A 431 8.23 1.07 -15.35
N THR A 432 7.97 0.04 -16.16
CA THR A 432 6.73 -0.73 -16.08
C THR A 432 7.06 -2.18 -15.80
N MET A 433 6.18 -2.88 -15.10
CA MET A 433 6.34 -4.29 -14.81
C MET A 433 5.02 -5.05 -14.79
N SER A 434 5.09 -6.33 -15.16
CA SER A 434 4.01 -7.30 -14.99
C SER A 434 4.55 -8.61 -14.47
N ARG A 435 3.73 -9.39 -13.78
CA ARG A 435 4.15 -10.62 -13.09
C ARG A 435 3.13 -11.74 -13.24
N GLY A 436 3.60 -12.96 -12.99
CA GLY A 436 2.77 -14.15 -12.98
C GLY A 436 3.53 -15.37 -12.48
N MET A 437 2.98 -16.55 -12.77
CA MET A 437 3.60 -17.83 -12.45
C MET A 437 4.29 -18.41 -13.68
N ARG A 438 5.43 -19.10 -13.47
CA ARG A 438 6.23 -19.64 -14.57
C ARG A 438 5.62 -20.85 -15.25
N SER A 439 5.02 -21.77 -14.50
CA SER A 439 4.45 -23.00 -15.05
C SER A 439 2.98 -23.11 -14.66
N LEU A 440 2.10 -22.81 -15.62
CA LEU A 440 0.66 -23.03 -15.47
C LEU A 440 0.32 -24.53 -15.36
N PRO A 441 0.95 -25.44 -16.13
CA PRO A 441 0.73 -26.88 -15.98
C PRO A 441 1.01 -27.42 -14.57
N GLU A 442 2.11 -26.97 -13.92
CA GLU A 442 2.43 -27.37 -12.55
C GLU A 442 1.35 -26.90 -11.56
N LEU A 443 0.86 -25.66 -11.70
CA LEU A 443 -0.23 -25.16 -10.86
C LEU A 443 -1.52 -25.95 -11.05
N ILE A 444 -1.90 -26.21 -12.29
CA ILE A 444 -3.12 -26.94 -12.62
C ILE A 444 -3.08 -28.36 -12.06
N SER A 445 -1.97 -29.09 -12.25
CA SER A 445 -1.82 -30.43 -11.67
C SER A 445 -1.88 -30.41 -10.14
N ALA A 446 -1.23 -29.43 -9.48
CA ALA A 446 -1.30 -29.30 -8.03
C ALA A 446 -2.71 -28.94 -7.52
N LEU A 447 -3.48 -28.13 -8.26
CA LEU A 447 -4.86 -27.79 -7.95
C LEU A 447 -5.78 -29.01 -8.04
N ARG A 448 -5.73 -29.76 -9.15
CA ARG A 448 -6.56 -30.94 -9.39
C ARG A 448 -6.33 -32.06 -8.38
N GLU A 449 -5.09 -32.19 -7.93
CA GLU A 449 -4.67 -33.19 -6.96
C GLU A 449 -4.73 -32.66 -5.51
N GLU A 450 -5.23 -31.45 -5.31
CA GLU A 450 -5.38 -30.80 -4.00
C GLU A 450 -4.07 -30.76 -3.19
N ARG A 451 -2.92 -30.61 -3.86
CA ARG A 451 -1.58 -30.59 -3.25
C ARG A 451 -1.27 -29.25 -2.58
N TRP A 452 -2.10 -28.84 -1.61
CA TRP A 452 -2.02 -27.52 -0.95
C TRP A 452 -0.68 -27.28 -0.25
N ALA A 453 -0.16 -28.28 0.46
CA ALA A 453 1.13 -28.21 1.13
C ALA A 453 2.26 -27.87 0.13
N GLU A 454 2.24 -28.48 -1.06
CA GLU A 454 3.23 -28.22 -2.10
C GLU A 454 3.14 -26.79 -2.64
N ILE A 455 1.92 -26.29 -2.89
CA ILE A 455 1.73 -24.91 -3.36
C ILE A 455 2.22 -23.91 -2.30
N CYS A 456 1.95 -24.18 -1.01
CA CYS A 456 2.43 -23.36 0.10
C CYS A 456 3.95 -23.36 0.25
N ASP A 457 4.63 -24.46 -0.11
CA ASP A 457 6.07 -24.66 -0.03
C ASP A 457 6.85 -24.15 -1.26
N TRP A 458 6.17 -23.70 -2.31
CA TRP A 458 6.84 -23.07 -3.45
C TRP A 458 7.69 -21.87 -3.02
N ASP A 459 8.81 -21.68 -3.71
CA ASP A 459 9.69 -20.53 -3.50
C ASP A 459 9.46 -19.46 -4.59
N ILE A 460 10.10 -18.29 -4.42
CA ILE A 460 9.93 -17.15 -5.34
C ILE A 460 10.34 -17.47 -6.79
N THR A 461 11.16 -18.51 -7.03
CA THR A 461 11.63 -18.87 -8.38
C THR A 461 10.53 -19.48 -9.24
N ARG A 462 9.41 -19.91 -8.65
CA ARG A 462 8.22 -20.35 -9.38
C ARG A 462 7.46 -19.21 -10.06
N PHE A 463 7.81 -17.97 -9.74
CA PHE A 463 7.19 -16.77 -10.27
C PHE A 463 8.15 -16.03 -11.20
N PHE A 464 7.59 -15.20 -12.07
CA PHE A 464 8.36 -14.28 -12.90
C PHE A 464 7.83 -12.85 -12.71
N CYS A 465 8.66 -11.88 -13.03
CA CYS A 465 8.22 -10.51 -13.24
C CYS A 465 9.04 -9.89 -14.36
N CYS A 466 8.37 -9.51 -15.45
CA CYS A 466 8.93 -8.73 -16.54
C CYS A 466 9.02 -7.28 -16.07
N VAL A 467 10.21 -6.68 -16.10
CA VAL A 467 10.44 -5.27 -15.79
C VAL A 467 11.11 -4.62 -16.99
N VAL A 468 10.47 -3.60 -17.56
CA VAL A 468 11.00 -2.85 -18.70
C VAL A 468 11.19 -1.39 -18.29
N PRO A 469 12.45 -0.92 -18.11
CA PRO A 469 12.73 0.48 -17.88
C PRO A 469 12.65 1.30 -19.17
N SER A 470 12.35 2.60 -19.04
CA SER A 470 12.70 3.57 -20.07
C SER A 470 14.22 3.72 -20.12
N PRO A 471 14.85 3.80 -21.32
CA PRO A 471 16.29 4.06 -21.43
C PRO A 471 16.75 5.34 -20.72
N GLU A 472 15.88 6.36 -20.68
CA GLU A 472 16.12 7.65 -20.03
C GLU A 472 16.20 7.53 -18.51
N ALA A 473 15.58 6.50 -17.91
CA ALA A 473 15.58 6.26 -16.47
C ALA A 473 16.99 6.06 -15.89
N ARG A 474 17.99 5.73 -16.73
CA ARG A 474 19.42 5.64 -16.33
C ARG A 474 19.93 6.89 -15.61
N ARG A 475 19.33 8.07 -15.88
CA ARG A 475 19.68 9.32 -15.20
C ARG A 475 19.52 9.25 -13.68
N HIS A 476 18.61 8.41 -13.18
CA HIS A 476 18.37 8.20 -11.75
C HIS A 476 19.39 7.24 -11.11
N PHE A 477 20.20 6.56 -11.92
CA PHE A 477 21.17 5.55 -11.50
C PHE A 477 22.59 5.91 -11.98
N GLY A 478 22.94 7.19 -11.91
CA GLY A 478 24.27 7.70 -12.26
C GLY A 478 24.62 7.54 -13.75
N GLY A 479 23.63 7.38 -14.63
CA GLY A 479 23.83 7.17 -16.07
C GLY A 479 24.26 5.74 -16.43
N SER A 480 24.32 4.80 -15.48
CA SER A 480 24.84 3.45 -15.68
C SER A 480 23.75 2.46 -16.15
N PRO A 481 23.89 1.84 -17.34
CA PRO A 481 23.00 0.77 -17.78
C PRO A 481 23.03 -0.45 -16.85
N ALA A 482 24.19 -0.75 -16.27
CA ALA A 482 24.34 -1.85 -15.32
C ALA A 482 23.55 -1.60 -14.02
N ALA A 483 23.62 -0.38 -13.48
CA ALA A 483 22.86 -0.01 -12.29
C ALA A 483 21.34 0.00 -12.56
N LEU A 484 20.93 0.41 -13.76
CA LEU A 484 19.54 0.32 -14.19
C LEU A 484 19.06 -1.14 -14.29
N ALA A 485 19.88 -2.03 -14.84
CA ALA A 485 19.59 -3.46 -14.91
C ALA A 485 19.49 -4.11 -13.52
N ASP A 486 20.38 -3.75 -12.60
CA ASP A 486 20.32 -4.21 -11.21
C ASP A 486 19.06 -3.71 -10.48
N ALA A 487 18.68 -2.45 -10.68
CA ALA A 487 17.44 -1.90 -10.14
C ALA A 487 16.21 -2.65 -10.69
N ALA A 488 16.15 -2.90 -12.01
CA ALA A 488 15.09 -3.66 -12.64
C ALA A 488 15.00 -5.10 -12.08
N TRP A 489 16.14 -5.76 -11.88
CA TRP A 489 16.18 -7.08 -11.28
C TRP A 489 15.74 -7.08 -9.80
N ALA A 490 16.16 -6.07 -9.02
CA ALA A 490 15.74 -5.92 -7.63
C ALA A 490 14.22 -5.74 -7.52
N MET A 491 13.62 -4.95 -8.43
CA MET A 491 12.16 -4.81 -8.55
C MET A 491 11.50 -6.14 -8.92
N SER A 492 12.01 -6.84 -9.94
CA SER A 492 11.49 -8.15 -10.37
C SER A 492 11.47 -9.17 -9.23
N SER A 493 12.58 -9.31 -8.51
CA SER A 493 12.71 -10.21 -7.36
C SER A 493 11.73 -9.86 -6.23
N ARG A 494 11.57 -8.56 -5.94
CA ARG A 494 10.58 -8.08 -4.95
C ARG A 494 9.15 -8.38 -5.39
N MET A 495 8.85 -8.35 -6.69
CA MET A 495 7.52 -8.68 -7.23
C MET A 495 7.26 -10.19 -7.24
N GLN A 496 8.26 -11.02 -7.49
CA GLN A 496 8.15 -12.48 -7.31
C GLN A 496 7.82 -12.84 -5.85
N TYR A 497 8.44 -12.14 -4.88
CA TYR A 497 8.10 -12.27 -3.47
C TYR A 497 6.64 -11.87 -3.15
N ASN A 498 6.07 -10.89 -3.86
CA ASN A 498 4.65 -10.56 -3.70
C ASN A 498 3.76 -11.68 -4.23
N SER A 499 4.03 -12.22 -5.42
CA SER A 499 3.26 -13.34 -5.97
C SER A 499 3.29 -14.56 -5.04
N TRP A 500 4.46 -14.87 -4.51
CA TRP A 500 4.66 -15.92 -3.50
C TRP A 500 3.82 -15.73 -2.23
N HIS A 501 3.62 -14.47 -1.80
CA HIS A 501 2.73 -14.15 -0.67
C HIS A 501 1.25 -14.24 -0.99
N PHE A 502 0.85 -13.99 -2.25
CA PHE A 502 -0.56 -13.93 -2.62
C PHE A 502 -1.12 -15.28 -3.05
N ILE A 503 -0.29 -16.22 -3.53
CA ILE A 503 -0.79 -17.51 -4.03
C ILE A 503 -1.55 -18.28 -2.94
N ALA A 504 -1.01 -18.36 -1.73
CA ALA A 504 -1.63 -19.07 -0.62
C ALA A 504 -2.94 -18.40 -0.16
N GLY A 505 -3.02 -17.06 -0.23
CA GLY A 505 -4.23 -16.31 0.12
C GLY A 505 -5.41 -16.52 -0.83
N ASN A 506 -5.23 -17.23 -1.94
CA ASN A 506 -6.29 -17.61 -2.88
C ASN A 506 -6.72 -19.09 -2.76
N LEU A 507 -6.08 -19.89 -1.90
CA LEU A 507 -6.39 -21.30 -1.73
C LEU A 507 -7.51 -21.51 -0.70
N PRO A 508 -8.18 -22.69 -0.69
CA PRO A 508 -9.07 -23.09 0.40
C PRO A 508 -8.40 -23.01 1.77
N ARG A 509 -9.19 -22.77 2.82
CA ARG A 509 -8.68 -22.55 4.19
C ARG A 509 -8.33 -23.86 4.91
N GLU A 510 -7.50 -24.69 4.29
CA GLU A 510 -6.94 -25.92 4.86
C GLU A 510 -5.86 -25.63 5.92
N PRO A 511 -5.56 -26.57 6.83
CA PRO A 511 -4.60 -26.36 7.93
C PRO A 511 -3.23 -25.82 7.49
N GLU A 512 -2.67 -26.35 6.39
CA GLU A 512 -1.38 -25.97 5.84
C GLU A 512 -1.40 -24.53 5.29
N VAL A 513 -2.51 -24.14 4.64
CA VAL A 513 -2.72 -22.79 4.12
C VAL A 513 -2.86 -21.77 5.26
N ARG A 514 -3.56 -22.14 6.34
CA ARG A 514 -3.67 -21.30 7.54
C ARG A 514 -2.32 -21.13 8.24
N ALA A 515 -1.53 -22.19 8.33
CA ALA A 515 -0.20 -22.16 8.94
C ALA A 515 0.82 -21.32 8.14
N ARG A 516 0.64 -21.21 6.82
CA ARG A 516 1.52 -20.44 5.92
C ARG A 516 1.35 -18.92 6.10
N ASP A 517 2.45 -18.18 6.29
CA ASP A 517 2.46 -16.71 6.25
C ASP A 517 2.06 -16.19 4.86
N HIS A 518 0.98 -15.43 4.77
CA HIS A 518 0.51 -14.90 3.50
C HIS A 518 -0.28 -13.62 3.73
N PHE A 519 -0.32 -12.77 2.71
CA PHE A 519 -1.13 -11.57 2.72
C PHE A 519 -2.45 -11.80 2.01
N VAL A 520 -3.48 -11.03 2.39
CA VAL A 520 -4.71 -10.96 1.59
C VAL A 520 -4.36 -10.46 0.19
N PRO A 521 -4.71 -11.18 -0.88
CA PRO A 521 -4.41 -10.74 -2.24
C PRO A 521 -5.09 -9.41 -2.58
N PRO A 522 -4.42 -8.49 -3.28
CA PRO A 522 -5.00 -7.19 -3.63
C PRO A 522 -6.08 -7.34 -4.71
N THR A 523 -7.19 -6.62 -4.55
CA THR A 523 -8.38 -6.74 -5.42
C THR A 523 -8.80 -5.44 -6.09
N ILE A 524 -8.18 -4.31 -5.73
CA ILE A 524 -8.43 -3.01 -6.35
C ILE A 524 -7.10 -2.31 -6.67
N PRO A 525 -7.04 -1.49 -7.72
CA PRO A 525 -5.86 -0.72 -8.09
C PRO A 525 -5.53 0.39 -7.09
N ASP A 526 -4.30 0.89 -7.14
CA ASP A 526 -3.85 2.02 -6.33
C ASP A 526 -2.87 2.96 -7.06
N ILE A 527 -2.92 4.23 -6.64
CA ILE A 527 -1.98 5.30 -6.96
C ILE A 527 -1.19 5.59 -5.69
N SER A 528 0.14 5.57 -5.78
CA SER A 528 1.02 5.85 -4.66
C SER A 528 1.83 7.12 -4.89
N PHE A 529 1.85 7.99 -3.88
CA PHE A 529 2.57 9.26 -3.86
C PHE A 529 3.72 9.19 -2.87
N HIS A 530 4.91 9.66 -3.26
CA HIS A 530 6.10 9.73 -2.39
C HIS A 530 6.33 8.42 -1.62
N SER A 531 6.47 7.31 -2.34
CA SER A 531 6.66 5.97 -1.74
C SER A 531 8.10 5.69 -1.29
N ASP A 532 9.02 6.58 -1.63
CA ASP A 532 10.45 6.60 -1.39
C ASP A 532 10.83 7.12 0.01
N GLN A 533 9.93 7.02 0.98
CA GLN A 533 10.11 7.66 2.29
C GLN A 533 10.53 6.67 3.39
N HIS A 534 9.96 5.45 3.41
CA HIS A 534 10.14 4.50 4.52
C HIS A 534 10.80 3.19 4.15
N HIS A 535 10.45 2.64 2.98
CA HIS A 535 10.91 1.31 2.60
C HIS A 535 12.28 1.42 1.91
N HIS A 536 13.33 0.82 2.49
CA HIS A 536 14.68 0.88 1.90
C HIS A 536 14.72 0.49 0.41
N GLY A 537 13.94 -0.51 0.01
CA GLY A 537 13.84 -0.89 -1.40
C GLY A 537 13.20 0.18 -2.28
N HIS A 538 12.33 1.04 -1.75
CA HIS A 538 11.78 2.18 -2.47
C HIS A 538 12.76 3.34 -2.51
N VAL A 539 13.39 3.68 -1.38
CA VAL A 539 14.42 4.72 -1.29
C VAL A 539 15.56 4.44 -2.29
N ASN A 540 16.16 3.24 -2.22
CA ASN A 540 17.32 2.89 -3.05
C ASN A 540 17.00 2.82 -4.55
N ASN A 541 15.75 2.54 -4.92
CA ASN A 541 15.33 2.46 -6.32
C ASN A 541 14.54 3.69 -6.77
N ASN A 542 14.58 4.78 -5.99
CA ASN A 542 13.86 6.02 -6.25
C ASN A 542 12.37 5.77 -6.59
N VAL A 543 11.67 4.92 -5.84
CA VAL A 543 10.27 4.59 -6.11
C VAL A 543 9.38 5.70 -5.56
N ARG A 544 9.28 6.82 -6.30
CA ARG A 544 8.60 8.02 -5.83
C ARG A 544 7.09 7.98 -6.10
N PHE A 545 6.70 7.81 -7.36
CA PHE A 545 5.29 7.71 -7.76
C PHE A 545 5.04 6.36 -8.41
N ALA A 546 3.94 5.70 -8.06
CA ALA A 546 3.63 4.37 -8.60
C ALA A 546 2.14 4.16 -8.86
N LEU A 547 1.85 3.34 -9.87
CA LEU A 547 0.54 2.71 -10.05
C LEU A 547 0.67 1.21 -9.83
N ARG A 548 -0.35 0.61 -9.23
CA ARG A 548 -0.52 -0.85 -9.21
C ARG A 548 -1.93 -1.19 -9.64
N THR A 549 -2.07 -2.04 -10.65
CA THR A 549 -3.36 -2.51 -11.14
C THR A 549 -3.42 -4.03 -11.04
N PRO A 550 -3.89 -4.59 -9.91
CA PRO A 550 -4.00 -6.04 -9.73
C PRO A 550 -5.18 -6.59 -10.53
N GLN A 551 -5.01 -7.79 -11.06
CA GLN A 551 -6.04 -8.49 -11.82
C GLN A 551 -6.29 -9.89 -11.28
N THR A 552 -7.50 -10.36 -11.52
CA THR A 552 -7.87 -11.75 -11.27
C THR A 552 -7.57 -12.57 -12.51
N VAL A 553 -6.97 -13.74 -12.34
CA VAL A 553 -6.76 -14.73 -13.41
C VAL A 553 -7.53 -16.00 -13.03
N GLU A 554 -8.19 -16.59 -14.01
CA GLU A 554 -8.84 -17.89 -13.85
C GLU A 554 -7.88 -19.01 -14.24
N VAL A 555 -7.69 -19.98 -13.34
CA VAL A 555 -6.83 -21.15 -13.56
C VAL A 555 -7.60 -22.38 -13.11
N ASP A 556 -7.96 -23.25 -14.06
CA ASP A 556 -8.70 -24.51 -13.82
C ASP A 556 -9.97 -24.33 -12.95
N GLY A 557 -10.76 -23.28 -13.24
CA GLY A 557 -11.99 -22.95 -12.49
C GLY A 557 -11.76 -22.21 -11.17
N HIS A 558 -10.51 -22.02 -10.74
CA HIS A 558 -10.17 -21.21 -9.57
C HIS A 558 -9.85 -19.76 -9.95
N ARG A 559 -10.36 -18.81 -9.16
CA ARG A 559 -10.09 -17.37 -9.34
C ARG A 559 -8.95 -16.93 -8.43
N PHE A 560 -7.83 -16.55 -9.02
CA PHE A 560 -6.67 -16.04 -8.29
C PHE A 560 -6.62 -14.51 -8.36
N HIS A 561 -6.94 -13.85 -7.27
CA HIS A 561 -6.81 -12.40 -7.11
C HIS A 561 -5.33 -12.00 -6.97
N GLY A 562 -4.94 -10.90 -7.61
CA GLY A 562 -3.56 -10.38 -7.55
C GLY A 562 -2.51 -11.31 -8.16
N PHE A 563 -2.94 -12.34 -8.90
CA PHE A 563 -2.10 -13.32 -9.61
C PHE A 563 -1.14 -12.59 -10.56
N MET A 564 -1.68 -11.56 -11.19
CA MET A 564 -0.99 -10.62 -12.04
C MET A 564 -1.29 -9.21 -11.57
N ASP A 565 -0.32 -8.32 -11.76
CA ASP A 565 -0.57 -6.88 -11.77
C ASP A 565 0.23 -6.23 -12.90
N LEU A 566 -0.23 -5.07 -13.37
CA LEU A 566 0.61 -4.13 -14.10
C LEU A 566 1.01 -3.02 -13.11
N ARG A 567 2.29 -2.70 -13.04
CA ARG A 567 2.77 -1.60 -12.20
C ARG A 567 3.63 -0.65 -12.99
N LEU A 568 3.41 0.65 -12.76
CA LEU A 568 4.17 1.72 -13.37
C LEU A 568 4.89 2.48 -12.27
N LEU A 569 6.06 3.02 -12.59
CA LEU A 569 6.90 3.77 -11.68
C LEU A 569 7.44 5.03 -12.35
N ARG A 570 7.42 6.14 -11.61
CA ARG A 570 8.23 7.32 -11.89
C ARG A 570 9.15 7.61 -10.71
N CYS A 571 10.41 7.84 -11.01
CA CYS A 571 11.45 8.21 -10.05
C CYS A 571 11.45 9.70 -9.73
N ALA A 572 10.92 10.54 -10.62
CA ALA A 572 10.74 11.97 -10.42
C ALA A 572 9.62 12.51 -11.33
N GLY A 573 9.33 13.81 -11.23
CA GLY A 573 8.37 14.50 -12.10
C GLY A 573 6.93 14.47 -11.57
N GLU A 574 5.97 14.51 -12.50
CA GLU A 574 4.55 14.56 -12.15
C GLU A 574 4.05 13.19 -11.64
N PRO A 575 3.23 13.16 -10.58
CA PRO A 575 2.55 11.96 -10.16
C PRO A 575 1.66 11.36 -11.25
N PHE A 576 1.38 10.07 -11.15
CA PHE A 576 0.29 9.48 -11.92
C PHE A 576 -1.06 9.96 -11.38
N ASP A 577 -2.03 10.13 -12.28
CA ASP A 577 -3.39 10.56 -11.92
C ASP A 577 -4.42 9.43 -12.07
N GLU A 578 -5.68 9.74 -11.73
CA GLU A 578 -6.80 8.80 -11.85
C GLU A 578 -7.00 8.29 -13.29
N GLN A 579 -6.77 9.12 -14.29
CA GLN A 579 -6.96 8.75 -15.69
C GLN A 579 -5.84 7.82 -16.17
N ASP A 580 -4.61 8.02 -15.70
CA ASP A 580 -3.51 7.07 -15.90
C ASP A 580 -3.87 5.71 -15.25
N LEU A 581 -4.40 5.70 -14.03
CA LEU A 581 -4.85 4.47 -13.36
C LEU A 581 -5.93 3.73 -14.15
N LEU A 582 -6.93 4.44 -14.66
CA LEU A 582 -8.03 3.84 -15.42
C LEU A 582 -7.54 3.18 -16.71
N ALA A 583 -6.64 3.83 -17.45
CA ALA A 583 -6.04 3.26 -18.65
C ALA A 583 -5.16 2.04 -18.31
N ALA A 584 -4.26 2.18 -17.34
CA ALA A 584 -3.38 1.08 -16.90
C ALA A 584 -4.17 -0.12 -16.36
N HIS A 585 -5.33 0.11 -15.74
CA HIS A 585 -6.18 -0.97 -15.24
C HIS A 585 -6.78 -1.79 -16.38
N ARG A 586 -7.22 -1.13 -17.46
CA ARG A 586 -7.73 -1.80 -18.67
C ARG A 586 -6.63 -2.56 -19.41
N VAL A 587 -5.44 -1.97 -19.56
CA VAL A 587 -4.28 -2.65 -20.15
C VAL A 587 -3.91 -3.90 -19.34
N SER A 588 -3.91 -3.79 -18.01
CA SER A 588 -3.68 -4.93 -17.13
C SER A 588 -4.73 -6.04 -17.31
N ALA A 589 -6.01 -5.67 -17.47
CA ALA A 589 -7.09 -6.62 -17.70
C ALA A 589 -6.91 -7.40 -19.03
N PHE A 590 -6.34 -6.77 -20.06
CA PHE A 590 -5.98 -7.45 -21.31
C PHE A 590 -4.93 -8.54 -21.10
N VAL A 591 -3.86 -8.26 -20.32
CA VAL A 591 -2.86 -9.28 -19.98
C VAL A 591 -3.48 -10.41 -19.13
N ALA A 592 -4.38 -10.07 -18.21
CA ALA A 592 -5.13 -11.03 -17.38
C ALA A 592 -6.01 -11.97 -18.20
N ARG A 593 -6.67 -11.44 -19.24
CA ARG A 593 -7.40 -12.24 -20.21
C ARG A 593 -6.47 -13.19 -20.96
N ALA A 594 -5.33 -12.72 -21.46
CA ALA A 594 -4.33 -13.55 -22.13
C ALA A 594 -3.83 -14.69 -21.24
N THR A 595 -3.54 -14.40 -19.97
CA THR A 595 -3.05 -15.40 -19.02
C THR A 595 -4.12 -16.43 -18.66
N SER A 596 -5.39 -16.02 -18.56
CA SER A 596 -6.50 -16.95 -18.32
C SER A 596 -6.73 -17.88 -19.53
N LEU A 597 -6.58 -17.36 -20.76
CA LEU A 597 -6.63 -18.19 -21.97
C LEU A 597 -5.46 -19.18 -22.02
N ALA A 598 -4.25 -18.74 -21.69
CA ALA A 598 -3.09 -19.63 -21.58
C ALA A 598 -3.30 -20.72 -20.51
N ALA A 599 -3.92 -20.39 -19.37
CA ALA A 599 -4.27 -21.36 -18.34
C ALA A 599 -5.31 -22.38 -18.82
N ALA A 600 -6.32 -21.94 -19.58
CA ALA A 600 -7.31 -22.83 -20.18
C ALA A 600 -6.66 -23.80 -21.20
N MET A 601 -5.73 -23.31 -22.02
CA MET A 601 -4.96 -24.17 -22.93
C MET A 601 -4.07 -25.18 -22.19
N ALA A 602 -3.38 -24.75 -21.14
CA ALA A 602 -2.59 -25.63 -20.29
C ALA A 602 -3.46 -26.71 -19.63
N ALA A 603 -4.67 -26.35 -19.19
CA ALA A 603 -5.65 -27.28 -18.62
C ALA A 603 -6.15 -28.32 -19.64
N ALA A 604 -6.20 -27.94 -20.93
CA ALA A 604 -6.54 -28.79 -22.06
C ALA A 604 -5.35 -29.60 -22.63
N GLY A 605 -4.17 -29.53 -22.00
CA GLY A 605 -3.01 -30.33 -22.37
C GLY A 605 -2.01 -29.65 -23.31
N ARG A 606 -2.18 -28.36 -23.60
CA ARG A 606 -1.20 -27.55 -24.34
C ARG A 606 -0.38 -26.71 -23.36
N PRO A 607 0.80 -27.17 -22.93
CA PRO A 607 1.55 -26.52 -21.86
C PRO A 607 2.02 -25.12 -22.25
N VAL A 608 1.99 -24.20 -21.28
CA VAL A 608 2.55 -22.84 -21.42
C VAL A 608 3.50 -22.60 -20.24
N GLU A 609 4.76 -22.35 -20.55
CA GLU A 609 5.80 -22.04 -19.57
C GLU A 609 6.53 -20.75 -19.90
N VAL A 610 6.76 -19.92 -18.88
CA VAL A 610 7.54 -18.68 -18.97
C VAL A 610 8.96 -18.94 -18.50
N THR A 611 9.90 -18.90 -19.44
CA THR A 611 11.32 -19.14 -19.22
C THR A 611 12.13 -17.85 -19.12
N ALA A 612 11.64 -16.76 -19.71
CA ALA A 612 12.22 -15.42 -19.70
C ALA A 612 12.11 -14.71 -18.34
N PHE A 613 12.54 -13.44 -18.31
CA PHE A 613 12.42 -12.51 -17.18
C PHE A 613 13.11 -12.96 -15.88
N ASP A 614 14.23 -13.67 -16.00
CA ASP A 614 15.15 -13.88 -14.88
C ASP A 614 16.29 -12.85 -14.89
N SER A 615 17.25 -13.00 -13.97
CA SER A 615 18.34 -12.03 -13.84
C SER A 615 19.17 -11.91 -15.13
N PRO A 616 19.66 -13.01 -15.76
CA PRO A 616 20.32 -12.95 -17.07
C PRO A 616 19.52 -12.20 -18.13
N TRP A 617 18.22 -12.45 -18.24
CA TRP A 617 17.37 -11.75 -19.22
C TRP A 617 17.37 -10.24 -19.01
N HIS A 618 17.15 -9.75 -17.78
CA HIS A 618 17.13 -8.30 -17.51
C HIS A 618 18.47 -7.64 -17.80
N TRP A 619 19.56 -8.30 -17.43
CA TRP A 619 20.92 -7.82 -17.72
C TRP A 619 21.18 -7.74 -19.23
N SER A 620 20.82 -8.78 -19.98
CA SER A 620 20.97 -8.79 -21.43
C SER A 620 20.13 -7.70 -22.10
N ALA A 621 18.85 -7.60 -21.72
CA ALA A 621 17.90 -6.67 -22.33
C ALA A 621 18.22 -5.19 -22.04
N ILE A 622 18.77 -4.88 -20.86
CA ILE A 622 18.98 -3.48 -20.42
C ILE A 622 20.43 -3.03 -20.62
N ALA A 623 21.41 -3.90 -20.36
CA ALA A 623 22.84 -3.57 -20.41
C ALA A 623 23.59 -4.18 -21.61
N GLY A 624 22.88 -4.85 -22.53
CA GLY A 624 23.44 -5.36 -23.79
C GLY A 624 24.40 -6.55 -23.63
N GLY A 625 24.22 -7.37 -22.58
CA GLY A 625 24.99 -8.60 -22.39
C GLY A 625 26.40 -8.40 -21.81
N THR A 626 26.70 -7.23 -21.24
CA THR A 626 27.89 -7.09 -20.39
C THR A 626 27.68 -7.90 -19.10
N ASP A 627 28.41 -9.00 -18.98
CA ASP A 627 28.28 -9.96 -17.87
C ASP A 627 28.25 -9.26 -16.50
N ALA A 628 27.30 -9.67 -15.65
CA ALA A 628 27.16 -9.20 -14.27
C ALA A 628 28.41 -9.47 -13.39
N THR A 629 29.36 -10.30 -13.86
CA THR A 629 30.62 -10.57 -13.17
C THR A 629 31.66 -9.44 -13.32
N ALA A 630 31.57 -8.59 -14.34
CA ALA A 630 32.52 -7.51 -14.56
C ALA A 630 32.29 -6.28 -13.66
N ALA A 631 31.04 -6.02 -13.23
CA ALA A 631 30.71 -4.85 -12.41
C ALA A 631 31.15 -4.99 -10.93
N GLY A 632 31.40 -6.21 -10.44
CA GLY A 632 31.87 -6.48 -9.08
C GLY A 632 33.39 -6.40 -8.88
N GLN A 633 34.17 -6.07 -9.92
CA GLN A 633 35.64 -6.09 -9.88
C GLN A 633 36.32 -4.79 -10.33
N VAL A 634 35.65 -3.64 -10.27
CA VAL A 634 36.39 -2.36 -10.33
C VAL A 634 37.01 -2.09 -8.97
N ARG A 635 38.12 -2.77 -8.69
CA ARG A 635 39.14 -2.29 -7.74
C ARG A 635 39.60 -0.92 -8.26
N ARG A 636 39.12 0.17 -7.65
CA ARG A 636 39.89 1.42 -7.68
C ARG A 636 41.14 1.17 -6.84
N ALA A 637 42.24 0.89 -7.52
CA ALA A 637 43.56 1.05 -6.93
C ALA A 637 43.79 2.54 -6.68
N SER A 638 44.35 2.84 -5.50
CA SER A 638 44.78 4.14 -4.95
C SER A 638 43.70 5.19 -4.67
#